data_AF-A0A9E4BR55-F1
#
_entry.id   AF-A0A9E4BR55-F1
#
_cell.length_a   1.000
_cell.length_b   1.000
_cell.length_c   1.000
_cell.angle_alpha   90.00
_cell.angle_beta   90.00
_cell.angle_gamma   90.00
#
_symmetry.space_group_name_H-M   'P 1'
#
loop_
_entity.id
_entity.type
_entity.pdbx_description
1 polymer ?
#
loop_
_entity_poly.entity_id
_entity_poly.type
_entity_poly.pdbx_seq_one_letter_code
_entity_poly.pdbx_strand_id
1 'polypeptide(L)'
;MNSGLLNCVVILLLLNLASCSPGDTVTVSGAVGRPGYVPYRADWALETYVAKAGGYLAEADTGRVALVRNVGDSVVVGAHGNVLKWAVDDAPAPLPGDLISVPLKTYRVRFDSVMTVRDLRLEWKGHIYRMERGKAALGTTLRGVVATVFFGDGEVIQQHSGNAAGSFQYLYVIMHPDRCRALPAAIRIPVADREALEDAAALHRYMFRTSAFRAGERTYLPPDGHFRVQAGIWLSPKNASYPGSGVRKRHYGDGRIWTTFPDGRQRWRYANGRIVMQFPNKTRETRFPDGSVRIEDALGSVRTTYPDGRMVTEDAAGNRHRVYQDRRQEWRHASGNRMTIYPDGRRQHRFASGTVRTVHPNGIERTVFSDGTRHVRYPGGSVEIEAPGGSRETRYPDGSVLATTPEGHRIRVFKDGRQFTRMNDGTTIEQFPDGRKIQKHPSGVTLEVFADRSRRTVYSDGSETLRRPDGVRVARLGDGTVIEEFPDGRIVQTDTSGVRMEFLTPDRYVISDREGNRVEVGPDSTVTKQFAEPFRYRGTIRRDLIDLERVPERISPGMEASIHGTVGDLVKSLSMAVFLLPDGDVLDMTTKHQRGRFTGFLLIREPGHYRLQIQGKLENGDAVMLEDRMLNVGDPAPLVKPVIQVALYPGDAAAGRRLVDLVNQARSRKGRMRLKWDDDLAYAAASHLKDMLAYGAVSHRSPMYGKLTSRLERLNIPFEVALENLATAPSLEEAHWHLMLSAEHRRNVLDPRLTHIGIGVARERGQVWVVEIFKRGF
;
A
#
# COMPACT_ATOMS: atom_id res chain seq x y z
N MET A 1 29.72 -42.63 -1.28
CA MET A 1 31.10 -42.68 -0.75
C MET A 1 32.03 -41.98 -1.73
N ASN A 2 33.12 -41.37 -1.23
CA ASN A 2 34.43 -41.08 -1.85
C ASN A 2 34.56 -40.99 -3.39
N SER A 3 35.35 -40.08 -3.98
CA SER A 3 36.19 -38.98 -3.45
C SER A 3 36.78 -38.24 -4.66
N GLY A 4 36.87 -36.91 -4.62
CA GLY A 4 37.29 -36.11 -5.79
C GLY A 4 38.71 -36.41 -6.29
N LEU A 5 38.83 -36.65 -7.60
CA LEU A 5 40.08 -36.57 -8.35
C LEU A 5 40.30 -35.12 -8.78
N LEU A 6 41.23 -34.42 -8.13
CA LEU A 6 41.65 -33.07 -8.52
C LEU A 6 43.12 -33.12 -8.97
N ASN A 7 43.32 -32.83 -10.26
CA ASN A 7 44.64 -32.79 -10.89
C ASN A 7 45.46 -31.59 -10.40
N CYS A 8 46.78 -31.74 -10.34
CA CYS A 8 47.71 -30.67 -10.02
C CYS A 8 47.58 -29.51 -11.03
N VAL A 9 47.61 -28.27 -10.53
CA VAL A 9 47.85 -27.07 -11.34
C VAL A 9 49.08 -26.37 -10.76
N VAL A 10 50.10 -26.19 -11.60
CA VAL A 10 51.28 -25.37 -11.33
C VAL A 10 50.88 -23.90 -11.47
N ILE A 11 51.19 -23.06 -10.48
CA ILE A 11 51.06 -21.60 -10.60
C ILE A 11 52.47 -20.99 -10.65
N LEU A 12 52.80 -20.36 -11.78
CA LEU A 12 53.99 -19.53 -11.91
C LEU A 12 53.86 -18.24 -11.11
N LEU A 13 54.99 -17.74 -10.62
CA LEU A 13 55.15 -16.32 -10.28
C LEU A 13 55.04 -15.46 -11.54
N LEU A 14 54.28 -14.38 -11.47
CA LEU A 14 54.44 -13.21 -12.33
C LEU A 14 54.76 -11.98 -11.49
N LEU A 15 55.79 -11.25 -11.92
CA LEU A 15 56.24 -9.98 -11.34
C LEU A 15 55.39 -8.81 -11.85
N ASN A 16 55.40 -7.71 -11.10
CA ASN A 16 54.72 -6.46 -11.42
C ASN A 16 55.04 -5.93 -12.83
N LEU A 17 54.00 -5.49 -13.55
CA LEU A 17 54.07 -4.38 -14.50
C LEU A 17 52.88 -3.43 -14.29
N ALA A 18 53.00 -2.24 -14.88
CA ALA A 18 52.28 -1.04 -14.47
C ALA A 18 50.77 -1.00 -14.75
N SER A 19 50.12 0.00 -14.13
CA SER A 19 48.72 0.38 -14.27
C SER A 19 48.24 0.50 -15.73
N CYS A 20 47.23 -0.30 -16.08
CA CYS A 20 46.26 -0.02 -17.13
C CYS A 20 44.89 -0.61 -16.77
N SER A 21 43.82 -0.04 -17.32
CA SER A 21 42.42 -0.35 -17.01
C SER A 21 42.08 -1.83 -17.29
N PRO A 22 41.48 -2.62 -16.36
CA PRO A 22 41.21 -4.04 -16.58
C PRO A 22 40.08 -4.38 -17.57
N GLY A 23 39.54 -3.39 -18.30
CA GLY A 23 38.27 -3.49 -19.00
C GLY A 23 38.30 -4.03 -20.44
N ASP A 24 39.44 -3.98 -21.13
CA ASP A 24 39.52 -4.18 -22.60
C ASP A 24 40.64 -5.15 -23.03
N THR A 25 41.10 -6.06 -22.17
CA THR A 25 42.19 -7.01 -22.47
C THR A 25 41.89 -8.43 -22.04
N VAL A 26 42.41 -9.42 -22.76
CA VAL A 26 42.47 -10.83 -22.37
C VAL A 26 43.88 -11.14 -21.86
N THR A 27 44.00 -11.85 -20.74
CA THR A 27 45.30 -12.25 -20.18
C THR A 27 45.71 -13.60 -20.73
N VAL A 28 46.93 -13.75 -21.25
CA VAL A 28 47.49 -15.06 -21.65
C VAL A 28 48.68 -15.38 -20.75
N SER A 29 48.67 -16.55 -20.09
CA SER A 29 49.69 -16.92 -19.11
C SER A 29 50.09 -18.39 -19.21
N GLY A 30 51.34 -18.69 -18.83
CA GLY A 30 51.91 -20.04 -18.87
C GLY A 30 52.95 -20.22 -19.97
N ALA A 31 53.00 -21.41 -20.57
CA ALA A 31 54.01 -21.84 -21.53
C ALA A 31 53.81 -21.27 -22.95
N VAL A 32 53.82 -19.94 -23.06
CA VAL A 32 53.72 -19.19 -24.33
C VAL A 32 54.92 -18.26 -24.50
N GLY A 33 55.24 -17.89 -25.75
CA GLY A 33 56.44 -17.10 -26.06
C GLY A 33 56.52 -15.72 -25.40
N ARG A 34 55.37 -15.08 -25.12
CA ARG A 34 55.24 -13.76 -24.46
C ARG A 34 53.97 -13.70 -23.59
N PRO A 35 54.00 -14.19 -22.34
CA PRO A 35 52.89 -14.08 -21.41
C PRO A 35 52.57 -12.61 -21.07
N GLY A 36 51.29 -12.25 -20.97
CA GLY A 36 50.86 -10.88 -20.67
C GLY A 36 49.43 -10.57 -21.09
N TYR A 37 49.09 -9.27 -21.09
CA TYR A 37 47.81 -8.75 -21.55
C TYR A 37 47.79 -8.55 -23.07
N VAL A 38 46.77 -9.07 -23.74
CA VAL A 38 46.52 -8.88 -25.17
C VAL A 38 45.24 -8.04 -25.34
N PRO A 39 45.24 -6.95 -26.14
CA PRO A 39 44.04 -6.16 -26.40
C PRO A 39 42.89 -7.01 -26.95
N TYR A 40 41.68 -6.81 -26.41
CA TYR A 40 40.50 -7.56 -26.82
C TYR A 40 39.99 -7.14 -28.20
N ARG A 41 39.61 -8.14 -29.01
CA ARG A 41 38.79 -7.98 -30.21
C ARG A 41 37.75 -9.11 -30.28
N ALA A 42 36.50 -8.75 -30.56
CA ALA A 42 35.37 -9.69 -30.55
C ALA A 42 35.39 -10.72 -31.71
N ASP A 43 36.16 -10.44 -32.77
CA ASP A 43 36.35 -11.30 -33.94
C ASP A 43 37.46 -12.36 -33.77
N TRP A 44 38.18 -12.37 -32.64
CA TRP A 44 39.31 -13.27 -32.42
C TRP A 44 38.95 -14.52 -31.63
N ALA A 45 39.24 -15.68 -32.21
CA ALA A 45 39.25 -16.97 -31.51
C ALA A 45 40.39 -17.05 -30.46
N LEU A 46 40.29 -18.00 -29.53
CA LEU A 46 41.22 -18.16 -28.40
C LEU A 46 42.67 -18.40 -28.87
N GLU A 47 42.84 -19.20 -29.92
CA GLU A 47 44.11 -19.56 -30.55
C GLU A 47 44.82 -18.31 -31.10
N THR A 48 44.06 -17.33 -31.61
CA THR A 48 44.58 -16.05 -32.08
C THR A 48 45.21 -15.26 -30.95
N TYR A 49 44.63 -15.27 -29.74
CA TYR A 49 45.23 -14.64 -28.56
C TYR A 49 46.52 -15.33 -28.14
N VAL A 50 46.58 -16.67 -28.18
CA VAL A 50 47.81 -17.43 -27.90
C VAL A 50 48.89 -17.14 -28.94
N ALA A 51 48.54 -17.07 -30.23
CA ALA A 51 49.46 -16.71 -31.30
C ALA A 51 50.01 -15.29 -31.13
N LYS A 52 49.16 -14.31 -30.72
CA LYS A 52 49.60 -12.94 -30.39
C LYS A 52 50.47 -12.89 -29.14
N ALA A 53 50.28 -13.80 -28.19
CA ALA A 53 51.16 -14.05 -27.05
C ALA A 53 52.41 -14.88 -27.42
N GLY A 54 52.80 -14.93 -28.69
CA GLY A 54 54.03 -15.58 -29.15
C GLY A 54 53.93 -17.08 -29.44
N GLY A 55 52.72 -17.65 -29.41
CA GLY A 55 52.49 -19.08 -29.65
C GLY A 55 52.90 -19.98 -28.48
N TYR A 56 52.63 -21.28 -28.61
CA TYR A 56 53.01 -22.30 -27.63
C TYR A 56 54.52 -22.54 -27.62
N LEU A 57 55.11 -22.65 -26.42
CA LEU A 57 56.47 -23.17 -26.25
C LEU A 57 56.50 -24.70 -26.43
N ALA A 58 57.67 -25.28 -26.72
CA ALA A 58 57.79 -26.72 -27.03
C ALA A 58 57.37 -27.63 -25.84
N GLU A 59 57.64 -27.13 -24.63
CA GLU A 59 57.29 -27.68 -23.33
C GLU A 59 55.82 -27.49 -22.92
N ALA A 60 55.01 -26.78 -23.73
CA ALA A 60 53.59 -26.58 -23.45
C ALA A 60 52.77 -27.88 -23.58
N ASP A 61 51.85 -28.11 -22.63
CA ASP A 61 50.85 -29.18 -22.67
C ASP A 61 49.58 -28.63 -23.35
N THR A 62 49.60 -28.64 -24.69
CA THR A 62 48.54 -28.07 -25.54
C THR A 62 47.18 -28.76 -25.34
N GLY A 63 47.16 -30.01 -24.88
CA GLY A 63 45.93 -30.75 -24.56
C GLY A 63 45.30 -30.40 -23.20
N ARG A 64 45.87 -29.43 -22.46
CA ARG A 64 45.35 -28.97 -21.15
C ARG A 64 45.22 -27.46 -21.01
N VAL A 65 45.28 -26.74 -22.12
CA VAL A 65 45.03 -25.30 -22.16
C VAL A 65 43.58 -25.03 -21.75
N ALA A 66 43.35 -23.92 -21.04
CA ALA A 66 42.02 -23.59 -20.55
C ALA A 66 41.72 -22.09 -20.54
N LEU A 67 40.48 -21.75 -20.86
CA LEU A 67 39.90 -20.42 -20.62
C LEU A 67 39.36 -20.37 -19.18
N VAL A 68 39.62 -19.27 -18.47
CA VAL A 68 39.22 -19.05 -17.08
C VAL A 68 38.52 -17.70 -16.98
N ARG A 69 37.24 -17.70 -16.61
CA ARG A 69 36.40 -16.50 -16.46
C ARG A 69 35.94 -16.32 -15.02
N ASN A 70 36.04 -15.09 -14.52
CA ASN A 70 35.51 -14.70 -13.21
C ASN A 70 34.06 -14.21 -13.34
N VAL A 71 33.15 -14.73 -12.53
CA VAL A 71 31.71 -14.39 -12.58
C VAL A 71 31.32 -13.58 -11.34
N GLY A 72 31.83 -12.36 -11.26
CA GLY A 72 31.53 -11.41 -10.19
C GLY A 72 32.53 -10.25 -10.06
N ASP A 73 32.05 -9.11 -9.58
CA ASP A 73 32.78 -7.84 -9.49
C ASP A 73 33.82 -7.80 -8.35
N SER A 74 34.83 -8.66 -8.43
CA SER A 74 35.94 -8.67 -7.46
C SER A 74 37.26 -9.02 -8.11
N VAL A 75 38.14 -8.02 -8.19
CA VAL A 75 39.52 -8.14 -8.65
C VAL A 75 40.44 -8.37 -7.44
N VAL A 76 41.48 -9.20 -7.63
CA VAL A 76 42.59 -9.53 -6.71
C VAL A 76 42.37 -10.70 -5.71
N VAL A 77 42.97 -11.84 -6.07
CA VAL A 77 43.65 -12.87 -5.22
C VAL A 77 42.92 -13.38 -3.95
N GLY A 78 42.37 -14.60 -4.02
CA GLY A 78 42.05 -15.37 -2.80
C GLY A 78 40.99 -16.48 -2.86
N ALA A 79 41.16 -17.49 -3.72
CA ALA A 79 40.49 -18.80 -3.66
C ALA A 79 38.94 -18.90 -3.65
N HIS A 80 38.41 -19.29 -4.82
CA HIS A 80 37.25 -20.19 -5.04
C HIS A 80 35.84 -19.84 -4.53
N GLY A 81 35.02 -19.40 -5.50
CA GLY A 81 33.56 -19.54 -5.50
C GLY A 81 33.01 -19.44 -6.94
N ASN A 82 33.39 -18.37 -7.66
CA ASN A 82 32.77 -17.97 -8.93
C ASN A 82 33.75 -17.97 -10.12
N VAL A 83 34.47 -19.08 -10.33
CA VAL A 83 35.41 -19.21 -11.47
C VAL A 83 34.95 -20.32 -12.40
N LEU A 84 34.62 -19.96 -13.64
CA LEU A 84 34.33 -20.92 -14.71
C LEU A 84 35.63 -21.26 -15.45
N LYS A 85 35.80 -22.54 -15.78
CA LYS A 85 36.96 -23.06 -16.51
C LYS A 85 36.51 -24.04 -17.59
N TRP A 86 36.96 -23.83 -18.82
CA TRP A 86 36.72 -24.71 -19.97
C TRP A 86 38.05 -25.22 -20.52
N ALA A 87 38.07 -26.43 -21.09
CA ALA A 87 39.12 -26.83 -22.02
C ALA A 87 38.96 -25.98 -23.31
N VAL A 88 40.06 -25.68 -24.01
CA VAL A 88 40.03 -24.79 -25.19
C VAL A 88 39.02 -25.24 -26.25
N ASP A 89 39.00 -26.54 -26.56
CA ASP A 89 38.16 -27.10 -27.64
C ASP A 89 36.64 -26.96 -27.36
N ASP A 90 36.26 -26.81 -26.08
CA ASP A 90 34.87 -26.63 -25.62
C ASP A 90 34.61 -25.20 -25.06
N ALA A 91 35.56 -24.26 -25.23
CA ALA A 91 35.48 -22.94 -24.61
C ALA A 91 34.55 -21.98 -25.37
N PRO A 92 33.75 -21.15 -24.66
CA PRO A 92 33.08 -20.02 -25.30
C PRO A 92 34.10 -18.98 -25.77
N ALA A 93 33.69 -18.10 -26.69
CA ALA A 93 34.53 -16.98 -27.14
C ALA A 93 35.08 -16.16 -25.94
N PRO A 94 36.36 -15.76 -25.97
CA PRO A 94 36.95 -14.91 -24.94
C PRO A 94 36.17 -13.60 -24.76
N LEU A 95 36.15 -13.07 -23.56
CA LEU A 95 35.64 -11.74 -23.21
C LEU A 95 36.73 -10.92 -22.51
N PRO A 96 36.61 -9.58 -22.44
CA PRO A 96 37.54 -8.76 -21.68
C PRO A 96 37.60 -9.19 -20.21
N GLY A 97 38.81 -9.26 -19.66
CA GLY A 97 39.08 -9.72 -18.30
C GLY A 97 39.31 -11.23 -18.15
N ASP A 98 39.10 -12.04 -19.19
CA ASP A 98 39.38 -13.48 -19.16
C ASP A 98 40.89 -13.81 -19.06
N LEU A 99 41.19 -15.01 -18.54
CA LEU A 99 42.53 -15.58 -18.49
C LEU A 99 42.62 -16.89 -19.30
N ILE A 100 43.50 -16.92 -20.29
CA ILE A 100 43.91 -18.14 -21.00
C ILE A 100 45.16 -18.70 -20.31
N SER A 101 45.08 -19.95 -19.85
CA SER A 101 46.14 -20.63 -19.09
C SER A 101 46.71 -21.81 -19.87
N VAL A 102 48.02 -21.76 -20.19
CA VAL A 102 48.77 -22.77 -20.95
C VAL A 102 49.73 -23.52 -20.02
N PRO A 103 49.44 -24.76 -19.60
CA PRO A 103 50.30 -25.51 -18.69
C PRO A 103 51.56 -26.10 -19.37
N LEU A 104 52.49 -26.60 -18.56
CA LEU A 104 53.69 -27.33 -18.99
C LEU A 104 53.43 -28.85 -19.01
N LYS A 105 54.09 -29.57 -19.93
CA LYS A 105 54.11 -31.03 -19.97
C LYS A 105 54.73 -31.60 -18.70
N THR A 106 54.05 -32.55 -18.08
CA THR A 106 54.48 -33.18 -16.83
C THR A 106 54.64 -34.70 -17.00
N TYR A 107 55.83 -35.21 -16.70
CA TYR A 107 56.17 -36.63 -16.79
C TYR A 107 56.24 -37.24 -15.38
N ARG A 108 55.64 -38.42 -15.18
CA ARG A 108 55.79 -39.19 -13.93
C ARG A 108 56.91 -40.21 -14.08
N VAL A 109 57.87 -40.18 -13.16
CA VAL A 109 58.86 -41.25 -12.98
C VAL A 109 58.38 -42.17 -11.86
N ARG A 110 58.44 -43.49 -12.09
CA ARG A 110 58.11 -44.51 -11.10
C ARG A 110 59.40 -44.95 -10.40
N PHE A 111 59.36 -45.13 -9.08
CA PHE A 111 60.45 -45.74 -8.31
C PHE A 111 59.94 -47.10 -7.82
N ASP A 112 60.61 -48.18 -8.22
CA ASP A 112 60.09 -49.54 -8.06
C ASP A 112 60.63 -50.29 -6.81
N SER A 113 61.41 -49.64 -5.94
CA SER A 113 61.73 -50.18 -4.60
C SER A 113 62.14 -49.09 -3.59
N VAL A 114 61.95 -49.40 -2.29
CA VAL A 114 62.35 -48.56 -1.15
C VAL A 114 63.28 -49.38 -0.27
N MET A 115 64.52 -48.92 -0.05
CA MET A 115 65.39 -49.51 0.96
C MET A 115 64.99 -49.02 2.36
N THR A 116 64.79 -49.97 3.28
CA THR A 116 64.59 -49.69 4.71
C THR A 116 65.91 -49.42 5.43
N VAL A 117 65.99 -48.33 6.18
CA VAL A 117 67.07 -48.10 7.16
C VAL A 117 66.68 -48.69 8.51
N ARG A 118 67.60 -49.41 9.17
CA ARG A 118 67.42 -50.02 10.50
C ARG A 118 67.59 -49.01 11.64
N ASP A 119 67.21 -49.41 12.85
CA ASP A 119 67.06 -48.59 14.04
C ASP A 119 68.26 -47.66 14.33
N LEU A 120 68.01 -46.35 14.42
CA LEU A 120 69.01 -45.34 14.69
C LEU A 120 69.14 -45.10 16.21
N ARG A 121 70.31 -45.40 16.76
CA ARG A 121 70.70 -45.04 18.14
C ARG A 121 71.68 -43.88 18.06
N LEU A 122 71.36 -42.76 18.72
CA LEU A 122 72.14 -41.53 18.59
C LEU A 122 72.39 -40.92 19.97
N GLU A 123 73.65 -40.68 20.30
CA GLU A 123 74.08 -40.17 21.59
C GLU A 123 74.69 -38.78 21.43
N TRP A 124 74.17 -37.80 22.17
CA TRP A 124 74.65 -36.42 22.10
C TRP A 124 74.54 -35.74 23.48
N LYS A 125 75.65 -35.13 23.93
CA LYS A 125 75.80 -34.48 25.24
C LYS A 125 75.44 -35.39 26.44
N GLY A 126 75.84 -36.66 26.39
CA GLY A 126 75.64 -37.61 27.50
C GLY A 126 74.24 -38.21 27.61
N HIS A 127 73.37 -37.98 26.63
CA HIS A 127 72.05 -38.60 26.55
C HIS A 127 71.93 -39.47 25.30
N ILE A 128 71.48 -40.72 25.51
CA ILE A 128 71.24 -41.70 24.46
C ILE A 128 69.78 -41.62 24.04
N TYR A 129 69.54 -41.28 22.77
CA TYR A 129 68.22 -41.30 22.16
C TYR A 129 68.05 -42.59 21.37
N ARG A 130 66.95 -43.30 21.62
CA ARG A 130 66.61 -44.56 20.97
C ARG A 130 65.24 -44.41 20.30
N MET A 131 65.19 -44.63 18.99
CA MET A 131 63.92 -44.77 18.28
C MET A 131 63.61 -46.25 18.12
N GLU A 132 62.45 -46.68 18.60
CA GLU A 132 61.95 -48.06 18.44
C GLU A 132 60.62 -48.06 17.65
N ARG A 133 60.33 -49.20 17.01
CA ARG A 133 59.31 -49.32 15.97
C ARG A 133 57.88 -49.44 16.54
N GLY A 134 57.11 -48.35 16.46
CA GLY A 134 55.65 -48.39 16.64
C GLY A 134 54.92 -49.00 15.44
N LYS A 135 54.02 -49.96 15.67
CA LYS A 135 53.19 -50.57 14.62
C LYS A 135 52.04 -49.65 14.19
N ALA A 136 51.74 -49.58 12.90
CA ALA A 136 50.46 -49.10 12.37
C ALA A 136 49.84 -50.20 11.49
N ALA A 137 48.55 -50.46 11.66
CA ALA A 137 47.82 -51.53 10.97
C ALA A 137 47.20 -51.06 9.63
N LEU A 138 46.69 -52.00 8.84
CA LEU A 138 46.06 -51.74 7.54
C LEU A 138 44.91 -50.71 7.62
N GLY A 139 44.81 -49.86 6.59
CA GLY A 139 43.52 -49.28 6.18
C GLY A 139 43.17 -47.86 6.64
N THR A 140 44.09 -47.07 7.22
CA THR A 140 43.79 -45.67 7.60
C THR A 140 44.87 -44.68 7.16
N THR A 141 44.55 -43.81 6.19
CA THR A 141 45.33 -42.61 5.89
C THR A 141 44.98 -41.47 6.86
N LEU A 142 45.39 -41.65 8.12
CA LEU A 142 45.42 -40.59 9.11
C LEU A 142 46.42 -39.52 8.64
N ARG A 143 45.91 -38.39 8.15
CA ARG A 143 46.76 -37.24 7.86
C ARG A 143 46.87 -36.31 9.11
N GLY A 144 48.06 -36.24 9.73
CA GLY A 144 48.45 -35.17 10.66
C GLY A 144 48.86 -35.54 12.11
N VAL A 145 50.18 -35.54 12.37
CA VAL A 145 50.87 -35.26 13.66
C VAL A 145 52.18 -34.54 13.26
N VAL A 146 52.30 -33.22 13.43
CA VAL A 146 52.89 -32.48 14.58
C VAL A 146 54.28 -32.97 15.01
N ALA A 147 55.31 -32.15 14.78
CA ALA A 147 56.59 -32.21 15.48
C ALA A 147 56.97 -30.80 15.94
N THR A 148 56.90 -30.57 17.25
CA THR A 148 57.28 -29.31 17.91
C THR A 148 58.77 -29.35 18.25
N VAL A 149 59.49 -28.23 18.09
CA VAL A 149 60.83 -28.05 18.67
C VAL A 149 60.73 -27.02 19.79
N PHE A 150 61.15 -27.40 20.99
CA PHE A 150 61.15 -26.53 22.17
C PHE A 150 62.44 -25.71 22.28
N PHE A 151 62.29 -24.50 22.82
CA PHE A 151 63.35 -23.81 23.56
C PHE A 151 62.86 -23.67 25.00
N GLY A 152 63.69 -24.10 25.97
CA GLY A 152 63.60 -23.71 27.39
C GLY A 152 62.30 -24.07 28.14
N ASP A 153 62.41 -25.03 29.04
CA ASP A 153 61.56 -25.25 30.22
C ASP A 153 60.09 -25.63 29.91
N GLY A 154 59.73 -26.88 30.23
CA GLY A 154 58.59 -27.55 29.59
C GLY A 154 57.25 -27.45 30.33
N GLU A 155 56.17 -27.42 29.53
CA GLU A 155 54.99 -28.27 29.71
C GLU A 155 54.21 -28.40 28.38
N VAL A 156 53.36 -29.44 28.25
CA VAL A 156 52.66 -29.82 27.00
C VAL A 156 51.18 -30.07 27.25
N ILE A 157 50.29 -29.56 26.38
CA ILE A 157 48.86 -29.90 26.33
C ILE A 157 48.41 -30.18 24.86
N GLN A 158 47.43 -31.09 24.69
CA GLN A 158 47.03 -31.89 23.51
C GLN A 158 45.76 -31.32 22.79
N GLN A 159 45.38 -31.52 21.50
CA GLN A 159 46.00 -31.88 20.18
C GLN A 159 44.86 -31.88 19.10
N HIS A 160 45.12 -32.33 17.85
CA HIS A 160 44.17 -32.66 16.75
C HIS A 160 43.46 -31.50 16.02
N SER A 161 43.15 -31.55 14.71
CA SER A 161 43.53 -32.48 13.61
C SER A 161 43.44 -31.76 12.25
N GLY A 162 44.26 -32.12 11.24
CA GLY A 162 44.42 -31.25 10.06
C GLY A 162 45.12 -31.78 8.79
N ASN A 163 45.20 -33.10 8.59
CA ASN A 163 44.85 -33.76 7.33
C ASN A 163 45.25 -33.07 5.96
N ALA A 164 46.26 -33.63 5.25
CA ALA A 164 47.16 -33.20 4.13
C ALA A 164 46.69 -33.37 2.65
N ALA A 165 47.43 -33.05 1.56
CA ALA A 165 48.64 -33.72 1.06
C ALA A 165 49.23 -32.99 -0.17
N GLY A 166 50.56 -33.05 -0.38
CA GLY A 166 51.22 -32.53 -1.60
C GLY A 166 52.64 -31.98 -1.41
N SER A 167 53.62 -32.87 -1.28
CA SER A 167 55.08 -32.65 -1.49
C SER A 167 55.68 -31.24 -1.34
N PHE A 168 56.36 -30.99 -0.22
CA PHE A 168 57.44 -29.99 -0.15
C PHE A 168 58.79 -30.70 -0.32
N GLN A 169 59.61 -30.22 -1.27
CA GLN A 169 61.06 -30.44 -1.27
C GLN A 169 61.73 -29.08 -0.97
N TYR A 170 62.91 -29.14 -0.34
CA TYR A 170 63.77 -28.05 0.19
C TYR A 170 63.69 -27.79 1.70
N LEU A 171 64.70 -28.33 2.41
CA LEU A 171 65.07 -27.90 3.76
C LEU A 171 66.15 -26.80 3.64
N TYR A 172 65.77 -25.53 3.85
CA TYR A 172 66.75 -24.44 3.97
C TYR A 172 67.29 -24.35 5.40
N VAL A 173 68.46 -24.94 5.64
CA VAL A 173 69.21 -24.71 6.89
C VAL A 173 70.16 -23.53 6.69
N ILE A 174 69.71 -22.32 7.05
CA ILE A 174 70.59 -21.14 7.11
C ILE A 174 71.18 -21.05 8.52
N MET A 175 72.36 -21.66 8.73
CA MET A 175 73.13 -21.45 9.96
C MET A 175 73.81 -20.08 9.93
N HIS A 176 73.58 -19.26 10.97
CA HIS A 176 74.27 -17.99 11.13
C HIS A 176 75.67 -18.23 11.73
N PRO A 177 76.76 -17.74 11.11
CA PRO A 177 78.09 -17.80 11.71
C PRO A 177 78.19 -16.73 12.80
N ASP A 178 78.16 -17.12 14.07
CA ASP A 178 78.77 -16.40 15.21
C ASP A 178 78.38 -17.09 16.55
N ARG A 179 79.19 -18.06 17.01
CA ARG A 179 79.47 -18.42 18.43
C ARG A 179 80.26 -19.74 18.54
N CYS A 180 81.52 -19.72 18.10
CA CYS A 180 82.52 -20.70 18.55
C CYS A 180 83.58 -19.98 19.39
N ARG A 181 83.52 -20.13 20.72
CA ARG A 181 84.65 -19.98 21.65
C ARG A 181 84.32 -20.70 22.97
N ALA A 182 85.34 -21.37 23.53
CA ALA A 182 85.35 -22.14 24.78
C ALA A 182 84.61 -23.51 24.78
N LEU A 183 85.30 -24.55 24.28
CA LEU A 183 85.84 -25.72 25.03
C LEU A 183 84.89 -26.54 25.96
N PRO A 184 85.05 -27.89 26.04
CA PRO A 184 86.31 -28.54 26.43
C PRO A 184 86.81 -29.68 25.51
N ALA A 185 87.91 -30.28 25.95
CA ALA A 185 88.76 -31.20 25.19
C ALA A 185 88.18 -32.60 24.97
N ALA A 186 88.67 -33.24 23.90
CA ALA A 186 88.75 -34.69 23.68
C ALA A 186 87.49 -35.54 23.95
N ILE A 187 86.76 -35.89 22.88
CA ILE A 187 85.92 -37.10 22.84
C ILE A 187 86.35 -37.93 21.63
N ARG A 188 86.79 -39.17 21.90
CA ARG A 188 87.06 -40.20 20.89
C ARG A 188 85.73 -40.85 20.48
N ILE A 189 85.59 -41.26 19.21
CA ILE A 189 84.50 -42.14 18.77
C ILE A 189 85.13 -43.43 18.22
N PRO A 190 84.71 -44.63 18.67
CA PRO A 190 85.31 -45.89 18.22
C PRO A 190 84.90 -46.27 16.78
N VAL A 191 85.80 -46.96 16.08
CA VAL A 191 85.49 -47.63 14.81
C VAL A 191 84.98 -49.04 15.11
N ALA A 192 83.74 -49.33 14.74
CA ALA A 192 83.12 -50.64 14.91
C ALA A 192 82.02 -50.90 13.86
N ASP A 193 82.36 -50.87 12.57
CA ASP A 193 82.23 -52.05 11.71
C ASP A 193 82.97 -51.85 10.37
N ARG A 194 83.48 -52.94 9.77
CA ARG A 194 84.42 -52.84 8.62
C ARG A 194 83.74 -52.95 7.25
N GLU A 195 82.46 -53.29 7.18
CA GLU A 195 81.69 -53.42 5.93
C GLU A 195 80.94 -52.15 5.48
N ALA A 196 80.75 -51.15 6.36
CA ALA A 196 80.07 -49.90 5.97
C ALA A 196 80.96 -48.92 5.18
N LEU A 197 82.18 -49.33 4.79
CA LEU A 197 83.22 -48.47 4.24
C LEU A 197 83.33 -48.54 2.70
N GLU A 198 82.68 -49.50 2.04
CA GLU A 198 82.76 -49.66 0.58
C GLU A 198 81.66 -48.93 -0.20
N ASP A 199 80.43 -48.81 0.33
CA ASP A 199 79.35 -48.05 -0.33
C ASP A 199 79.55 -46.52 -0.30
N ALA A 200 80.34 -46.01 0.66
CA ALA A 200 80.75 -44.60 0.66
C ALA A 200 81.70 -44.25 -0.51
N ALA A 201 82.39 -45.24 -1.09
CA ALA A 201 83.31 -45.05 -2.22
C ALA A 201 82.62 -45.06 -3.60
N ALA A 202 81.30 -45.28 -3.64
CA ALA A 202 80.47 -45.20 -4.84
C ALA A 202 79.84 -43.80 -5.05
N LEU A 203 79.39 -43.13 -3.98
CA LEU A 203 78.74 -41.81 -4.10
C LEU A 203 79.71 -40.66 -4.43
N HIS A 204 81.00 -40.82 -4.11
CA HIS A 204 82.05 -39.82 -4.34
C HIS A 204 82.47 -39.67 -5.83
N ARG A 205 81.97 -40.53 -6.74
CA ARG A 205 82.40 -40.58 -8.15
C ARG A 205 81.45 -39.95 -9.18
N TYR A 206 80.32 -39.36 -8.76
CA TYR A 206 79.31 -38.82 -9.70
C TYR A 206 79.22 -37.27 -9.75
N MET A 207 79.79 -36.54 -8.78
CA MET A 207 79.47 -35.12 -8.56
C MET A 207 80.56 -34.08 -8.94
N PHE A 208 81.67 -34.48 -9.57
CA PHE A 208 82.68 -33.53 -10.08
C PHE A 208 83.24 -33.90 -11.46
N ARG A 209 82.66 -33.29 -12.50
CA ARG A 209 83.31 -33.09 -13.81
C ARG A 209 83.03 -31.69 -14.33
N THR A 210 83.98 -30.76 -14.13
CA THR A 210 84.54 -29.85 -15.15
C THR A 210 85.50 -28.84 -14.50
N SER A 211 86.45 -28.32 -15.30
CA SER A 211 87.32 -27.16 -15.00
C SER A 211 88.52 -27.39 -14.06
N ALA A 212 89.60 -27.92 -14.66
CA ALA A 212 91.02 -27.59 -14.48
C ALA A 212 91.49 -26.77 -13.23
N PHE A 213 92.51 -27.27 -12.52
CA PHE A 213 93.92 -26.90 -12.80
C PHE A 213 94.92 -27.91 -12.19
N ARG A 214 96.18 -27.75 -12.61
CA ARG A 214 97.36 -28.66 -12.56
C ARG A 214 97.64 -29.45 -11.28
N ALA A 215 98.21 -30.65 -11.50
CA ALA A 215 98.89 -31.48 -10.52
C ALA A 215 100.30 -30.94 -10.18
N GLY A 216 100.78 -31.29 -8.98
CA GLY A 216 102.17 -31.09 -8.58
C GLY A 216 102.34 -30.71 -7.11
N GLU A 217 102.27 -31.69 -6.20
CA GLU A 217 103.41 -32.08 -5.35
C GLU A 217 103.02 -33.21 -4.37
N ARG A 218 104.03 -33.98 -3.93
CA ARG A 218 103.84 -35.24 -3.20
C ARG A 218 103.79 -35.02 -1.70
N THR A 219 102.95 -35.80 -1.01
CA THR A 219 103.02 -36.03 0.42
C THR A 219 104.41 -36.51 0.85
N TYR A 220 104.96 -35.90 1.90
CA TYR A 220 106.02 -36.47 2.73
C TYR A 220 105.55 -36.53 4.18
N LEU A 221 105.62 -37.73 4.76
CA LEU A 221 105.37 -38.01 6.18
C LEU A 221 106.74 -38.20 6.86
N PRO A 222 107.09 -37.37 7.86
CA PRO A 222 108.21 -37.68 8.77
C PRO A 222 107.85 -38.87 9.71
N PRO A 223 108.84 -39.66 10.18
CA PRO A 223 108.60 -40.99 10.74
C PRO A 223 108.29 -41.03 12.25
N ASP A 224 108.06 -39.88 12.87
CA ASP A 224 108.28 -39.64 14.30
C ASP A 224 107.08 -39.03 15.06
N GLY A 225 105.89 -39.58 14.80
CA GLY A 225 104.83 -39.79 15.82
C GLY A 225 104.08 -38.59 16.41
N HIS A 226 104.58 -37.35 16.34
CA HIS A 226 103.92 -36.16 16.91
C HIS A 226 104.29 -34.87 16.18
N PHE A 227 103.29 -34.01 15.88
CA PHE A 227 103.54 -32.60 15.55
C PHE A 227 102.65 -31.64 16.34
N ARG A 228 103.26 -30.53 16.76
CA ARG A 228 102.67 -29.46 17.58
C ARG A 228 101.80 -28.50 16.76
N VAL A 229 100.83 -27.89 17.44
CA VAL A 229 100.02 -26.77 16.92
C VAL A 229 100.76 -25.45 17.11
N GLN A 230 100.78 -24.60 16.09
CA GLN A 230 101.08 -23.17 16.23
C GLN A 230 99.83 -22.36 15.86
N ALA A 231 99.21 -21.71 16.85
CA ALA A 231 97.95 -21.00 16.68
C ALA A 231 98.19 -19.49 16.43
N GLY A 232 97.82 -19.01 15.24
CA GLY A 232 97.79 -17.58 14.92
C GLY A 232 96.41 -16.97 15.18
N ILE A 233 96.30 -16.12 16.23
CA ILE A 233 95.08 -15.35 16.50
C ILE A 233 95.11 -14.04 15.69
N TRP A 234 94.16 -13.86 14.79
CA TRP A 234 93.90 -12.54 14.18
C TRP A 234 92.80 -11.79 14.94
N LEU A 235 93.18 -10.69 15.58
CA LEU A 235 92.24 -9.67 16.07
C LEU A 235 91.81 -8.79 14.89
N SER A 236 90.51 -8.79 14.56
CA SER A 236 89.99 -7.88 13.54
C SER A 236 89.86 -6.46 14.10
N PRO A 237 90.37 -5.42 13.40
CA PRO A 237 90.19 -4.02 13.80
C PRO A 237 88.71 -3.58 13.79
N LYS A 238 88.42 -2.41 14.38
CA LYS A 238 87.08 -1.80 14.52
C LYS A 238 86.33 -1.46 13.21
N ASN A 239 86.82 -1.88 12.04
CA ASN A 239 86.15 -1.83 10.73
C ASN A 239 86.46 -3.11 9.93
N ALA A 240 85.80 -4.23 10.24
CA ALA A 240 85.99 -5.49 9.56
C ALA A 240 85.22 -5.54 8.22
N SER A 241 85.93 -5.48 7.09
CA SER A 241 85.43 -5.91 5.78
C SER A 241 85.86 -7.35 5.51
N TYR A 242 84.91 -8.27 5.38
CA TYR A 242 85.19 -9.67 5.09
C TYR A 242 85.64 -9.85 3.62
N PRO A 243 86.89 -10.28 3.35
CA PRO A 243 87.35 -10.53 1.98
C PRO A 243 86.47 -11.61 1.33
N GLY A 244 86.03 -11.37 0.09
CA GLY A 244 85.17 -12.29 -0.66
C GLY A 244 83.65 -12.14 -0.48
N SER A 245 83.16 -11.42 0.54
CA SER A 245 81.71 -11.24 0.76
C SER A 245 81.15 -9.87 0.40
N GLY A 246 82.02 -8.86 0.21
CA GLY A 246 81.66 -7.48 -0.12
C GLY A 246 80.93 -6.67 0.97
N VAL A 247 80.67 -7.24 2.16
CA VAL A 247 80.01 -6.54 3.28
C VAL A 247 81.00 -5.64 4.02
N ARG A 248 80.63 -4.37 4.27
CA ARG A 248 81.39 -3.40 5.10
C ARG A 248 80.65 -3.10 6.41
N LYS A 249 81.36 -2.97 7.54
CA LYS A 249 80.77 -2.59 8.85
C LYS A 249 81.56 -1.43 9.48
N ARG A 250 80.86 -0.50 10.14
CA ARG A 250 81.42 0.60 10.94
C ARG A 250 80.73 0.68 12.30
N HIS A 251 81.51 0.79 13.37
CA HIS A 251 81.01 0.99 14.73
C HIS A 251 81.20 2.46 15.15
N TYR A 252 80.19 3.03 15.80
CA TYR A 252 80.19 4.41 16.31
C TYR A 252 80.25 4.40 17.85
N GLY A 253 80.75 5.50 18.44
CA GLY A 253 80.92 5.63 19.90
C GLY A 253 79.62 5.68 20.71
N ASP A 254 78.49 5.94 20.04
CA ASP A 254 77.11 5.93 20.58
C ASP A 254 76.49 4.51 20.61
N GLY A 255 77.28 3.46 20.38
CA GLY A 255 76.83 2.07 20.30
C GLY A 255 76.10 1.70 19.00
N ARG A 256 75.99 2.63 18.03
CA ARG A 256 75.39 2.36 16.72
C ARG A 256 76.35 1.58 15.82
N ILE A 257 75.80 0.63 15.06
CA ILE A 257 76.53 -0.17 14.07
C ILE A 257 75.92 0.06 12.70
N TRP A 258 76.71 0.55 11.75
CA TRP A 258 76.34 0.63 10.33
C TRP A 258 76.92 -0.56 9.56
N THR A 259 76.15 -1.12 8.62
CA THR A 259 76.54 -2.20 7.72
C THR A 259 76.14 -1.83 6.29
N THR A 260 77.03 -1.97 5.32
CA THR A 260 76.74 -1.88 3.88
C THR A 260 76.88 -3.26 3.26
N PHE A 261 75.94 -3.65 2.41
CA PHE A 261 75.91 -4.94 1.70
C PHE A 261 76.31 -4.76 0.22
N PRO A 262 76.74 -5.82 -0.49
CA PRO A 262 77.20 -5.73 -1.89
C PRO A 262 76.10 -5.31 -2.86
N ASP A 263 74.86 -5.68 -2.54
CA ASP A 263 73.64 -5.30 -3.27
C ASP A 263 73.20 -3.85 -3.04
N GLY A 264 74.03 -3.03 -2.38
CA GLY A 264 73.76 -1.62 -2.11
C GLY A 264 72.86 -1.35 -0.91
N ARG A 265 72.32 -2.38 -0.24
CA ARG A 265 71.55 -2.18 1.01
C ARG A 265 72.46 -1.63 2.12
N GLN A 266 71.88 -0.82 3.00
CA GLN A 266 72.53 -0.28 4.20
C GLN A 266 71.69 -0.58 5.44
N ARG A 267 72.33 -0.85 6.58
CA ARG A 267 71.66 -1.17 7.84
C ARG A 267 72.31 -0.46 9.01
N TRP A 268 71.53 0.24 9.83
CA TRP A 268 71.92 0.79 11.12
C TRP A 268 71.24 0.00 12.24
N ARG A 269 72.01 -0.54 13.18
CA ARG A 269 71.51 -1.04 14.47
C ARG A 269 71.86 0.00 15.53
N TYR A 270 70.88 0.47 16.28
CA TYR A 270 71.04 1.45 17.36
C TYR A 270 71.17 0.74 18.71
N ALA A 271 71.80 1.38 19.70
CA ALA A 271 72.00 0.80 21.04
C ALA A 271 70.67 0.43 21.74
N ASN A 272 69.60 1.18 21.48
CA ASN A 272 68.26 0.92 22.01
C ASN A 272 67.51 -0.26 21.32
N GLY A 273 68.18 -1.07 20.51
CA GLY A 273 67.58 -2.22 19.80
C GLY A 273 66.88 -1.89 18.48
N ARG A 274 66.63 -0.61 18.16
CA ARG A 274 66.04 -0.20 16.87
C ARG A 274 66.96 -0.58 15.71
N ILE A 275 66.42 -1.16 14.65
CA ILE A 275 67.15 -1.48 13.41
C ILE A 275 66.52 -0.70 12.25
N VAL A 276 67.33 -0.01 11.47
CA VAL A 276 66.93 0.64 10.22
C VAL A 276 67.67 -0.05 9.08
N MET A 277 66.95 -0.46 8.04
CA MET A 277 67.46 -0.92 6.74
C MET A 277 67.09 0.12 5.69
N GLN A 278 67.98 0.44 4.78
CA GLN A 278 67.73 1.26 3.60
C GLN A 278 68.16 0.47 2.36
N PHE A 279 67.30 0.48 1.35
CA PHE A 279 67.46 -0.28 0.11
C PHE A 279 67.93 0.65 -1.03
N PRO A 280 68.54 0.11 -2.11
CA PRO A 280 69.02 0.90 -3.25
C PRO A 280 67.92 1.74 -3.91
N ASN A 281 66.69 1.23 -3.93
CA ASN A 281 65.50 1.93 -4.40
C ASN A 281 64.99 3.03 -3.43
N LYS A 282 65.85 3.54 -2.54
CA LYS A 282 65.58 4.52 -1.47
C LYS A 282 64.57 4.12 -0.38
N THR A 283 63.90 2.97 -0.49
CA THR A 283 62.96 2.47 0.53
C THR A 283 63.70 2.23 1.86
N ARG A 284 63.03 2.48 2.98
CA ARG A 284 63.57 2.36 4.34
C ARG A 284 62.64 1.52 5.22
N GLU A 285 63.17 0.46 5.80
CA GLU A 285 62.46 -0.38 6.78
C GLU A 285 63.05 -0.15 8.17
N THR A 286 62.23 0.19 9.16
CA THR A 286 62.61 0.38 10.56
C THR A 286 61.89 -0.64 11.43
N ARG A 287 62.65 -1.49 12.12
CA ARG A 287 62.14 -2.40 13.16
C ARG A 287 62.41 -1.79 14.53
N PHE A 288 61.37 -1.71 15.36
CA PHE A 288 61.44 -1.15 16.71
C PHE A 288 61.56 -2.25 17.77
N PRO A 289 62.00 -1.92 18.99
CA PRO A 289 62.19 -2.90 20.07
C PRO A 289 60.88 -3.54 20.56
N ASP A 290 59.75 -2.85 20.38
CA ASP A 290 58.41 -3.35 20.68
C ASP A 290 57.91 -4.38 19.64
N GLY A 291 58.70 -4.71 18.62
CA GLY A 291 58.36 -5.62 17.53
C GLY A 291 57.61 -4.97 16.37
N SER A 292 57.28 -3.67 16.44
CA SER A 292 56.64 -2.97 15.32
C SER A 292 57.61 -2.73 14.16
N VAL A 293 57.07 -2.70 12.93
CA VAL A 293 57.84 -2.52 11.68
C VAL A 293 57.24 -1.39 10.86
N ARG A 294 58.04 -0.36 10.56
CA ARG A 294 57.68 0.80 9.74
C ARG A 294 58.47 0.80 8.44
N ILE A 295 57.79 0.68 7.31
CA ILE A 295 58.36 0.78 5.96
C ILE A 295 57.98 2.15 5.39
N GLU A 296 58.95 2.87 4.84
CA GLU A 296 58.84 4.19 4.20
C GLU A 296 59.40 4.04 2.78
N ASP A 297 58.59 4.30 1.75
CA ASP A 297 59.00 4.15 0.35
C ASP A 297 59.77 5.40 -0.18
N ALA A 298 60.20 5.34 -1.43
CA ALA A 298 60.95 6.43 -2.07
C ALA A 298 60.11 7.68 -2.38
N LEU A 299 58.78 7.57 -2.36
CA LEU A 299 57.81 8.62 -2.66
C LEU A 299 57.27 9.30 -1.39
N GLY A 300 57.58 8.75 -0.22
CA GLY A 300 57.16 9.26 1.09
C GLY A 300 55.96 8.54 1.70
N SER A 301 55.44 7.48 1.07
CA SER A 301 54.39 6.65 1.67
C SER A 301 54.95 5.80 2.79
N VAL A 302 54.21 5.67 3.89
CA VAL A 302 54.64 4.96 5.09
C VAL A 302 53.62 3.93 5.54
N ARG A 303 54.07 2.70 5.79
CA ARG A 303 53.29 1.61 6.40
C ARG A 303 53.92 1.17 7.71
N THR A 304 53.15 1.19 8.80
CA THR A 304 53.55 0.67 10.13
C THR A 304 52.66 -0.51 10.51
N THR A 305 53.27 -1.65 10.82
CA THR A 305 52.61 -2.88 11.28
C THR A 305 53.03 -3.16 12.73
N TYR A 306 52.08 -3.46 13.60
CA TYR A 306 52.30 -3.75 15.03
C TYR A 306 52.17 -5.27 15.30
N PRO A 307 52.79 -5.81 16.37
CA PRO A 307 52.74 -7.25 16.67
C PRO A 307 51.33 -7.80 16.94
N ASP A 308 50.42 -6.94 17.44
CA ASP A 308 49.02 -7.27 17.72
C ASP A 308 48.11 -7.28 16.47
N GLY A 309 48.70 -7.19 15.27
CA GLY A 309 47.98 -7.19 14.00
C GLY A 309 47.42 -5.84 13.57
N ARG A 310 47.55 -4.77 14.39
CA ARG A 310 47.21 -3.41 13.93
C ARG A 310 48.13 -2.98 12.79
N MET A 311 47.59 -2.17 11.88
CA MET A 311 48.34 -1.60 10.76
C MET A 311 47.92 -0.15 10.53
N VAL A 312 48.85 0.72 10.15
CA VAL A 312 48.59 2.08 9.68
C VAL A 312 49.44 2.33 8.44
N THR A 313 48.79 2.61 7.31
CA THR A 313 49.42 3.10 6.08
C THR A 313 49.02 4.56 5.87
N GLU A 314 49.96 5.40 5.43
CA GLU A 314 49.77 6.79 5.04
C GLU A 314 50.49 7.01 3.71
N ASP A 315 49.81 7.52 2.68
CA ASP A 315 50.45 7.86 1.40
C ASP A 315 51.00 9.30 1.38
N ALA A 316 51.79 9.63 0.36
CA ALA A 316 52.38 10.95 0.19
C ALA A 316 51.33 12.08 -0.02
N ALA A 317 50.08 11.73 -0.34
CA ALA A 317 48.96 12.68 -0.46
C ALA A 317 48.21 12.88 0.88
N GLY A 318 48.60 12.18 1.95
CA GLY A 318 47.98 12.26 3.28
C GLY A 318 46.76 11.35 3.48
N ASN A 319 46.48 10.44 2.55
CA ASN A 319 45.43 9.43 2.75
C ASN A 319 45.92 8.35 3.70
N ARG A 320 45.07 7.94 4.64
CA ARG A 320 45.43 6.99 5.71
C ARG A 320 44.52 5.77 5.69
N HIS A 321 45.09 4.56 5.69
CA HIS A 321 44.39 3.30 5.93
C HIS A 321 44.82 2.70 7.28
N ARG A 322 43.87 2.33 8.12
CA ARG A 322 44.11 1.76 9.45
C ARG A 322 43.35 0.46 9.65
N VAL A 323 44.05 -0.57 10.10
CA VAL A 323 43.48 -1.83 10.57
C VAL A 323 43.60 -1.86 12.09
N TYR A 324 42.48 -2.10 12.77
CA TYR A 324 42.37 -2.19 14.22
C TYR A 324 42.44 -3.67 14.67
N GLN A 325 42.68 -3.90 15.97
CA GLN A 325 42.87 -5.23 16.56
C GLN A 325 41.60 -6.12 16.46
N ASP A 326 40.42 -5.51 16.46
CA ASP A 326 39.11 -6.13 16.24
C ASP A 326 38.83 -6.49 14.75
N ARG A 327 39.81 -6.31 13.86
CA ARG A 327 39.71 -6.41 12.38
C ARG A 327 38.88 -5.32 11.71
N ARG A 328 38.41 -4.30 12.43
CA ARG A 328 37.81 -3.10 11.81
C ARG A 328 38.85 -2.43 10.91
N GLN A 329 38.41 -1.93 9.77
CA GLN A 329 39.25 -1.17 8.84
C GLN A 329 38.70 0.25 8.64
N GLU A 330 39.57 1.25 8.58
CA GLU A 330 39.21 2.65 8.35
C GLU A 330 40.12 3.27 7.29
N TRP A 331 39.52 3.91 6.28
CA TRP A 331 40.24 4.74 5.31
C TRP A 331 39.84 6.19 5.54
N ARG A 332 40.81 7.10 5.63
CA ARG A 332 40.63 8.54 5.66
C ARG A 332 41.29 9.12 4.43
N HIS A 333 40.50 9.83 3.62
CA HIS A 333 41.02 10.58 2.48
C HIS A 333 41.45 11.98 2.94
N ALA A 334 42.43 12.58 2.26
CA ALA A 334 42.92 13.92 2.56
C ALA A 334 41.81 14.99 2.53
N SER A 335 40.77 14.78 1.73
CA SER A 335 39.57 15.64 1.67
C SER A 335 38.64 15.56 2.91
N GLY A 336 39.04 14.87 3.99
CA GLY A 336 38.23 14.68 5.21
C GLY A 336 37.19 13.55 5.15
N ASN A 337 36.96 12.96 3.97
CA ASN A 337 36.06 11.81 3.81
C ASN A 337 36.63 10.56 4.51
N ARG A 338 35.77 9.77 5.15
CA ARG A 338 36.17 8.57 5.91
C ARG A 338 35.28 7.37 5.63
N MET A 339 35.89 6.25 5.22
CA MET A 339 35.26 4.92 5.16
C MET A 339 35.59 4.15 6.43
N THR A 340 34.66 3.35 6.93
CA THR A 340 34.89 2.33 7.96
C THR A 340 34.18 1.04 7.56
N ILE A 341 34.89 -0.08 7.57
CA ILE A 341 34.33 -1.42 7.44
C ILE A 341 34.45 -2.10 8.80
N TYR A 342 33.32 -2.56 9.34
CA TYR A 342 33.21 -3.24 10.61
C TYR A 342 33.28 -4.78 10.42
N PRO A 343 33.65 -5.56 11.46
CA PRO A 343 33.78 -7.01 11.35
C PRO A 343 32.49 -7.77 11.02
N ASP A 344 31.33 -7.17 11.30
CA ASP A 344 29.99 -7.67 10.94
C ASP A 344 29.66 -7.49 9.43
N GLY A 345 30.56 -6.88 8.65
CA GLY A 345 30.37 -6.57 7.23
C GLY A 345 29.71 -5.21 6.97
N ARG A 346 29.27 -4.49 8.00
CA ARG A 346 28.70 -3.14 7.88
C ARG A 346 29.74 -2.15 7.35
N ARG A 347 29.35 -1.31 6.41
CA ARG A 347 30.19 -0.24 5.84
C ARG A 347 29.63 1.11 6.24
N GLN A 348 30.47 2.05 6.66
CA GLN A 348 30.07 3.41 7.03
C GLN A 348 30.97 4.43 6.32
N HIS A 349 30.35 5.26 5.50
CA HIS A 349 30.93 6.44 4.87
C HIS A 349 30.54 7.66 5.70
N ARG A 350 31.52 8.46 6.12
CA ARG A 350 31.32 9.78 6.70
C ARG A 350 31.96 10.79 5.75
N PHE A 351 31.14 11.67 5.20
CA PHE A 351 31.57 12.69 4.25
C PHE A 351 31.99 13.97 4.98
N ALA A 352 32.85 14.78 4.35
CA ALA A 352 33.29 16.05 4.90
C ALA A 352 32.13 17.05 5.14
N SER A 353 31.01 16.89 4.42
CA SER A 353 29.75 17.63 4.64
C SER A 353 29.05 17.35 5.97
N GLY A 354 29.53 16.37 6.76
CA GLY A 354 28.85 15.87 7.96
C GLY A 354 27.90 14.69 7.68
N THR A 355 27.50 14.46 6.43
CA THR A 355 26.63 13.33 6.03
C THR A 355 27.26 11.98 6.40
N VAL A 356 26.46 11.05 6.93
CA VAL A 356 26.88 9.68 7.27
C VAL A 356 25.99 8.66 6.57
N ARG A 357 26.53 7.91 5.61
CA ARG A 357 25.87 6.77 4.96
C ARG A 357 26.38 5.46 5.56
N THR A 358 25.48 4.60 6.00
CA THR A 358 25.76 3.26 6.54
C THR A 358 25.09 2.23 5.64
N VAL A 359 25.84 1.26 5.12
CA VAL A 359 25.33 0.10 4.38
C VAL A 359 25.44 -1.12 5.29
N HIS A 360 24.31 -1.79 5.53
CA HIS A 360 24.24 -2.99 6.35
C HIS A 360 24.39 -4.27 5.49
N PRO A 361 24.85 -5.40 6.07
CA PRO A 361 25.02 -6.66 5.33
C PRO A 361 23.75 -7.20 4.66
N ASN A 362 22.57 -6.87 5.20
CA ASN A 362 21.27 -7.22 4.64
C ASN A 362 20.81 -6.29 3.49
N GLY A 363 21.68 -5.42 2.99
CA GLY A 363 21.40 -4.48 1.89
C GLY A 363 20.62 -3.22 2.30
N ILE A 364 20.23 -3.05 3.56
CA ILE A 364 19.62 -1.80 4.02
C ILE A 364 20.68 -0.68 4.07
N GLU A 365 20.37 0.45 3.45
CA GLU A 365 21.21 1.66 3.51
C GLU A 365 20.55 2.73 4.37
N ARG A 366 21.29 3.31 5.31
CA ARG A 366 20.84 4.40 6.19
C ARG A 366 21.74 5.62 6.01
N THR A 367 21.19 6.74 5.54
CA THR A 367 21.91 8.01 5.39
C THR A 367 21.36 9.03 6.37
N VAL A 368 22.23 9.65 7.16
CA VAL A 368 21.90 10.79 8.02
C VAL A 368 22.60 12.02 7.43
N PHE A 369 21.84 13.06 7.12
CA PHE A 369 22.33 14.32 6.57
C PHE A 369 22.68 15.31 7.71
N SER A 370 23.39 16.39 7.38
CA SER A 370 23.90 17.37 8.34
C SER A 370 22.82 18.27 8.95
N ASP A 371 21.68 18.41 8.27
CA ASP A 371 20.44 19.04 8.75
C ASP A 371 19.66 18.17 9.74
N GLY A 372 20.06 16.91 9.94
CA GLY A 372 19.37 15.92 10.77
C GLY A 372 18.38 15.02 10.01
N THR A 373 18.11 15.28 8.72
CA THR A 373 17.25 14.45 7.87
C THR A 373 17.83 13.03 7.75
N ARG A 374 16.97 12.01 7.72
CA ARG A 374 17.39 10.61 7.64
C ARG A 374 16.69 9.89 6.49
N HIS A 375 17.45 9.22 5.64
CA HIS A 375 16.92 8.36 4.58
C HIS A 375 17.26 6.89 4.89
N VAL A 376 16.29 5.99 4.73
CA VAL A 376 16.48 4.53 4.79
C VAL A 376 16.04 3.93 3.46
N ARG A 377 16.98 3.33 2.71
CA ARG A 377 16.71 2.57 1.49
C ARG A 377 16.69 1.08 1.83
N TYR A 378 15.60 0.41 1.46
CA TYR A 378 15.42 -1.02 1.66
C TYR A 378 15.78 -1.80 0.37
N PRO A 379 16.24 -3.07 0.47
CA PRO A 379 16.60 -3.89 -0.70
C PRO A 379 15.48 -4.04 -1.75
N GLY A 380 14.22 -4.05 -1.30
CA GLY A 380 13.05 -4.10 -2.18
C GLY A 380 12.72 -2.80 -2.91
N GLY A 381 13.58 -1.78 -2.88
CA GLY A 381 13.41 -0.51 -3.61
C GLY A 381 12.67 0.60 -2.86
N SER A 382 11.99 0.28 -1.76
CA SER A 382 11.33 1.29 -0.91
C SER A 382 12.34 2.26 -0.29
N VAL A 383 11.97 3.53 -0.17
CA VAL A 383 12.78 4.58 0.48
C VAL A 383 11.94 5.30 1.52
N GLU A 384 12.38 5.29 2.77
CA GLU A 384 11.81 6.04 3.89
C GLU A 384 12.67 7.29 4.15
N ILE A 385 12.00 8.42 4.43
CA ILE A 385 12.59 9.73 4.68
C ILE A 385 11.97 10.24 5.98
N GLU A 386 12.79 10.51 6.99
CA GLU A 386 12.39 11.13 8.26
C GLU A 386 13.03 12.53 8.35
N ALA A 387 12.19 13.57 8.43
CA ALA A 387 12.63 14.94 8.58
C ALA A 387 12.89 15.28 10.06
N PRO A 388 13.72 16.31 10.36
CA PRO A 388 14.03 16.70 11.74
C PRO A 388 12.80 17.07 12.58
N GLY A 389 11.73 17.57 11.95
CA GLY A 389 10.45 17.90 12.60
C GLY A 389 9.52 16.72 12.88
N GLY A 390 9.97 15.47 12.69
CA GLY A 390 9.21 14.26 13.02
C GLY A 390 8.24 13.78 11.94
N SER A 391 8.07 14.51 10.83
CA SER A 391 7.35 14.01 9.66
C SER A 391 8.13 12.90 8.97
N ARG A 392 7.39 11.91 8.43
CA ARG A 392 7.96 10.75 7.74
C ARG A 392 7.29 10.53 6.39
N GLU A 393 8.06 10.15 5.38
CA GLU A 393 7.58 9.84 4.04
C GLU A 393 8.16 8.49 3.60
N THR A 394 7.32 7.57 3.11
CA THR A 394 7.74 6.29 2.53
C THR A 394 7.35 6.24 1.06
N ARG A 395 8.34 6.18 0.17
CA ARG A 395 8.17 5.98 -1.27
C ARG A 395 8.27 4.49 -1.57
N TYR A 396 7.25 3.93 -2.20
CA TYR A 396 7.18 2.51 -2.55
C TYR A 396 7.55 2.27 -4.03
N PRO A 397 7.99 1.05 -4.39
CA PRO A 397 8.37 0.72 -5.78
C PRO A 397 7.22 0.78 -6.78
N ASP A 398 5.97 0.67 -6.31
CA ASP A 398 4.76 0.81 -7.11
C ASP A 398 4.47 2.28 -7.54
N GLY A 399 5.26 3.23 -7.06
CA GLY A 399 5.10 4.67 -7.28
C GLY A 399 4.17 5.34 -6.27
N SER A 400 3.60 4.61 -5.31
CA SER A 400 2.82 5.20 -4.22
C SER A 400 3.71 5.80 -3.13
N VAL A 401 3.21 6.81 -2.44
CA VAL A 401 3.89 7.52 -1.36
C VAL A 401 3.00 7.55 -0.13
N LEU A 402 3.53 7.20 1.05
CA LEU A 402 2.87 7.35 2.34
C LEU A 402 3.59 8.41 3.16
N ALA A 403 2.99 9.58 3.30
CA ALA A 403 3.41 10.61 4.26
C ALA A 403 2.70 10.39 5.61
N THR A 404 3.40 10.71 6.70
CA THR A 404 2.89 10.78 8.07
C THR A 404 3.32 12.12 8.66
N THR A 405 2.34 12.92 9.08
CA THR A 405 2.60 14.25 9.67
C THR A 405 3.01 14.12 11.15
N PRO A 406 3.59 15.16 11.77
CA PRO A 406 3.96 15.13 13.20
C PRO A 406 2.76 14.89 14.14
N GLU A 407 1.55 15.29 13.72
CA GLU A 407 0.29 15.11 14.44
C GLU A 407 -0.30 13.68 14.27
N GLY A 408 0.38 12.81 13.50
CA GLY A 408 -0.02 11.42 13.25
C GLY A 408 -0.97 11.22 12.08
N HIS A 409 -1.30 12.25 11.30
CA HIS A 409 -2.12 12.08 10.09
C HIS A 409 -1.37 11.27 9.03
N ARG A 410 -2.02 10.28 8.42
CA ARG A 410 -1.40 9.39 7.42
C ARG A 410 -2.01 9.65 6.04
N ILE A 411 -1.20 10.08 5.09
CA ILE A 411 -1.61 10.47 3.74
C ILE A 411 -0.94 9.52 2.75
N ARG A 412 -1.72 8.69 2.04
CA ARG A 412 -1.22 7.85 0.95
C ARG A 412 -1.63 8.43 -0.40
N VAL A 413 -0.65 8.77 -1.22
CA VAL A 413 -0.82 9.13 -2.64
C VAL A 413 -0.51 7.90 -3.48
N PHE A 414 -1.41 7.53 -4.39
CA PHE A 414 -1.27 6.40 -5.31
C PHE A 414 -0.74 6.88 -6.67
N LYS A 415 -0.19 5.95 -7.47
CA LYS A 415 0.40 6.26 -8.80
C LYS A 415 -0.60 6.85 -9.81
N ASP A 416 -1.89 6.57 -9.63
CA ASP A 416 -3.01 7.10 -10.42
C ASP A 416 -3.39 8.55 -10.02
N GLY A 417 -2.74 9.14 -9.01
CA GLY A 417 -3.06 10.46 -8.47
C GLY A 417 -4.16 10.46 -7.41
N ARG A 418 -4.77 9.31 -7.09
CA ARG A 418 -5.71 9.20 -5.97
C ARG A 418 -4.98 9.42 -4.64
N GLN A 419 -5.63 10.08 -3.69
CA GLN A 419 -5.11 10.31 -2.35
C GLN A 419 -6.06 9.75 -1.29
N PHE A 420 -5.52 9.07 -0.29
CA PHE A 420 -6.24 8.60 0.89
C PHE A 420 -5.58 9.14 2.16
N THR A 421 -6.28 10.00 2.89
CA THR A 421 -5.86 10.56 4.18
C THR A 421 -6.65 9.94 5.31
N ARG A 422 -5.97 9.43 6.33
CA ARG A 422 -6.54 9.06 7.63
C ARG A 422 -6.05 10.04 8.70
N MET A 423 -6.99 10.74 9.31
CA MET A 423 -6.75 11.66 10.42
C MET A 423 -6.69 10.92 11.76
N ASN A 424 -6.19 11.57 12.81
CA ASN A 424 -5.91 10.95 14.10
C ASN A 424 -7.18 10.74 14.95
N ASP A 425 -8.21 11.57 14.72
CA ASP A 425 -9.58 11.42 15.23
C ASP A 425 -10.31 10.18 14.67
N GLY A 426 -9.78 9.56 13.61
CA GLY A 426 -10.40 8.45 12.88
C GLY A 426 -11.10 8.86 11.58
N THR A 427 -11.21 10.16 11.27
CA THR A 427 -11.79 10.64 10.01
C THR A 427 -10.97 10.14 8.82
N THR A 428 -11.64 9.62 7.79
CA THR A 428 -11.00 9.20 6.54
C THR A 428 -11.46 10.06 5.38
N ILE A 429 -10.52 10.46 4.52
CA ILE A 429 -10.75 11.25 3.31
C ILE A 429 -10.14 10.51 2.13
N GLU A 430 -10.94 10.17 1.13
CA GLU A 430 -10.49 9.69 -0.17
C GLU A 430 -10.74 10.79 -1.21
N GLN A 431 -9.71 11.16 -1.97
CA GLN A 431 -9.77 12.20 -2.99
C GLN A 431 -9.26 11.64 -4.33
N PHE A 432 -10.01 11.90 -5.39
CA PHE A 432 -9.77 11.36 -6.73
C PHE A 432 -9.23 12.46 -7.66
N PRO A 433 -8.51 12.09 -8.75
CA PRO A 433 -7.92 13.06 -9.69
C PRO A 433 -8.94 13.97 -10.41
N ASP A 434 -10.19 13.53 -10.53
CA ASP A 434 -11.31 14.27 -11.13
C ASP A 434 -11.89 15.37 -10.20
N GLY A 435 -11.35 15.49 -8.98
CA GLY A 435 -11.84 16.41 -7.95
C GLY A 435 -12.90 15.83 -7.03
N ARG A 436 -13.39 14.61 -7.26
CA ARG A 436 -14.31 13.92 -6.33
C ARG A 436 -13.62 13.69 -4.99
N LYS A 437 -14.34 13.86 -3.89
CA LYS A 437 -13.85 13.66 -2.51
C LYS A 437 -14.91 12.97 -1.66
N ILE A 438 -14.54 11.90 -0.97
CA ILE A 438 -15.39 11.18 -0.01
C ILE A 438 -14.74 11.34 1.37
N GLN A 439 -15.46 11.91 2.33
CA GLN A 439 -15.03 12.09 3.71
C GLN A 439 -16.00 11.36 4.64
N LYS A 440 -15.49 10.45 5.47
CA LYS A 440 -16.26 9.68 6.45
C LYS A 440 -15.79 10.04 7.85
N HIS A 441 -16.73 10.47 8.69
CA HIS A 441 -16.48 10.88 10.06
C HIS A 441 -16.78 9.73 11.03
N PRO A 442 -16.08 9.59 12.18
CA PRO A 442 -16.33 8.51 13.15
C PRO A 442 -17.77 8.44 13.70
N SER A 443 -18.51 9.55 13.64
CA SER A 443 -19.94 9.63 14.02
C SER A 443 -20.91 8.97 13.03
N GLY A 444 -20.42 8.38 11.94
CA GLY A 444 -21.22 7.79 10.86
C GLY A 444 -21.61 8.76 9.75
N VAL A 445 -21.45 10.07 9.97
CA VAL A 445 -21.72 11.09 8.94
C VAL A 445 -20.73 10.95 7.78
N THR A 446 -21.25 10.92 6.55
CA THR A 446 -20.47 10.85 5.31
C THR A 446 -20.75 12.07 4.44
N LEU A 447 -19.68 12.75 4.00
CA LEU A 447 -19.72 13.87 3.05
C LEU A 447 -19.06 13.42 1.73
N GLU A 448 -19.82 13.47 0.64
CA GLU A 448 -19.35 13.22 -0.72
C GLU A 448 -19.43 14.52 -1.52
N VAL A 449 -18.32 14.90 -2.16
CA VAL A 449 -18.23 15.99 -3.12
C VAL A 449 -17.96 15.36 -4.48
N PHE A 450 -18.83 15.60 -5.45
CA PHE A 450 -18.73 15.03 -6.80
C PHE A 450 -17.88 15.94 -7.72
N ALA A 451 -17.48 15.41 -8.87
CA ALA A 451 -16.67 16.14 -9.86
C ALA A 451 -17.38 17.38 -10.43
N ASP A 452 -18.72 17.38 -10.48
CA ASP A 452 -19.55 18.54 -10.86
C ASP A 452 -19.64 19.63 -9.77
N ARG A 453 -18.97 19.42 -8.62
CA ARG A 453 -19.00 20.24 -7.39
C ARG A 453 -20.27 20.14 -6.55
N SER A 454 -21.22 19.26 -6.90
CA SER A 454 -22.33 18.94 -6.02
C SER A 454 -21.81 18.28 -4.73
N ARG A 455 -22.58 18.39 -3.64
CA ARG A 455 -22.20 17.90 -2.30
C ARG A 455 -23.36 17.14 -1.68
N ARG A 456 -23.15 15.87 -1.34
CA ARG A 456 -24.09 15.03 -0.60
C ARG A 456 -23.56 14.79 0.81
N THR A 457 -24.39 15.05 1.81
CA THR A 457 -24.15 14.65 3.20
C THR A 457 -25.17 13.57 3.55
N VAL A 458 -24.71 12.44 4.07
CA VAL A 458 -25.54 11.37 4.63
C VAL A 458 -25.31 11.35 6.14
N TYR A 459 -26.38 11.43 6.91
CA TYR A 459 -26.36 11.49 8.37
C TYR A 459 -26.52 10.09 8.98
N SER A 460 -26.25 9.96 10.28
CA SER A 460 -26.27 8.68 11.00
C SER A 460 -27.66 8.06 11.16
N ASP A 461 -28.73 8.84 10.98
CA ASP A 461 -30.13 8.40 10.99
C ASP A 461 -30.63 7.91 9.62
N GLY A 462 -29.78 7.93 8.59
CA GLY A 462 -30.12 7.57 7.21
C GLY A 462 -30.73 8.70 6.39
N SER A 463 -30.96 9.88 6.97
CA SER A 463 -31.33 11.07 6.19
C SER A 463 -30.15 11.55 5.32
N GLU A 464 -30.47 12.25 4.22
CA GLU A 464 -29.46 12.80 3.33
C GLU A 464 -29.81 14.21 2.85
N THR A 465 -28.79 15.01 2.56
CA THR A 465 -28.92 16.32 1.89
C THR A 465 -27.96 16.41 0.71
N LEU A 466 -28.46 16.70 -0.48
CA LEU A 466 -27.70 16.98 -1.70
C LEU A 466 -27.80 18.47 -2.04
N ARG A 467 -26.67 19.17 -2.13
CA ARG A 467 -26.57 20.53 -2.66
C ARG A 467 -25.97 20.46 -4.07
N ARG A 468 -26.76 20.80 -5.08
CA ARG A 468 -26.37 20.82 -6.50
C ARG A 468 -25.60 22.12 -6.85
N PRO A 469 -24.89 22.16 -8.00
CA PRO A 469 -24.08 23.32 -8.39
C PRO A 469 -24.92 24.53 -8.83
N ASP A 470 -26.14 24.29 -9.29
CA ASP A 470 -27.19 25.28 -9.60
C ASP A 470 -27.74 26.00 -8.34
N GLY A 471 -27.37 25.54 -7.15
CA GLY A 471 -27.83 26.06 -5.86
C GLY A 471 -29.01 25.32 -5.25
N VAL A 472 -29.66 24.41 -5.99
CA VAL A 472 -30.79 23.60 -5.48
C VAL A 472 -30.30 22.69 -4.34
N ARG A 473 -31.07 22.65 -3.24
CA ARG A 473 -30.85 21.75 -2.11
C ARG A 473 -31.96 20.71 -2.08
N VAL A 474 -31.61 19.44 -1.98
CA VAL A 474 -32.55 18.33 -1.85
C VAL A 474 -32.28 17.61 -0.55
N ALA A 475 -33.22 17.62 0.39
CA ALA A 475 -33.20 16.81 1.59
C ALA A 475 -34.12 15.59 1.41
N ARG A 476 -33.66 14.41 1.83
CA ARG A 476 -34.51 13.22 1.97
C ARG A 476 -34.49 12.81 3.43
N LEU A 477 -35.68 12.77 4.03
CA LEU A 477 -35.89 12.43 5.42
C LEU A 477 -36.01 10.91 5.60
N GLY A 478 -35.83 10.42 6.83
CA GLY A 478 -35.84 8.99 7.15
C GLY A 478 -37.20 8.30 6.95
N ASP A 479 -38.29 9.07 6.84
CA ASP A 479 -39.64 8.57 6.49
C ASP A 479 -39.85 8.39 4.96
N GLY A 480 -38.87 8.82 4.14
CA GLY A 480 -38.95 8.80 2.68
C GLY A 480 -39.42 10.11 2.05
N THR A 481 -39.83 11.11 2.84
CA THR A 481 -40.22 12.44 2.36
C THR A 481 -39.03 13.15 1.71
N VAL A 482 -39.27 13.81 0.56
CA VAL A 482 -38.26 14.61 -0.16
C VAL A 482 -38.63 16.08 -0.11
N ILE A 483 -37.66 16.94 0.18
CA ILE A 483 -37.80 18.41 0.20
C ILE A 483 -36.76 18.99 -0.77
N GLU A 484 -37.20 19.69 -1.82
CA GLU A 484 -36.36 20.45 -2.75
C GLU A 484 -36.50 21.95 -2.46
N GLU A 485 -35.44 22.60 -2.00
CA GLU A 485 -35.35 24.06 -1.88
C GLU A 485 -34.62 24.63 -3.11
N PHE A 486 -35.21 25.64 -3.74
CA PHE A 486 -34.67 26.27 -4.95
C PHE A 486 -34.05 27.65 -4.62
N PRO A 487 -33.09 28.15 -5.44
CA PRO A 487 -32.42 29.44 -5.20
C PRO A 487 -33.34 30.67 -5.24
N ASP A 488 -34.53 30.54 -5.83
CA ASP A 488 -35.60 31.54 -5.89
C ASP A 488 -36.42 31.63 -4.58
N GLY A 489 -36.13 30.77 -3.59
CA GLY A 489 -36.85 30.68 -2.32
C GLY A 489 -38.04 29.71 -2.33
N ARG A 490 -38.37 29.11 -3.48
CA ARG A 490 -39.45 28.12 -3.62
C ARG A 490 -39.06 26.81 -2.93
N ILE A 491 -40.01 26.20 -2.24
CA ILE A 491 -39.82 24.92 -1.54
C ILE A 491 -40.83 23.92 -2.06
N VAL A 492 -40.35 22.73 -2.44
CA VAL A 492 -41.19 21.61 -2.88
C VAL A 492 -41.02 20.44 -1.94
N GLN A 493 -42.09 20.06 -1.24
CA GLN A 493 -42.15 18.82 -0.47
C GLN A 493 -42.88 17.74 -1.30
N THR A 494 -42.40 16.51 -1.29
CA THR A 494 -43.07 15.35 -1.90
C THR A 494 -43.10 14.21 -0.89
N ASP A 495 -44.29 13.69 -0.60
CA ASP A 495 -44.48 12.59 0.34
C ASP A 495 -44.32 11.20 -0.33
N THR A 496 -44.41 10.13 0.46
CA THR A 496 -44.29 8.75 -0.05
C THR A 496 -45.47 8.31 -0.93
N SER A 497 -46.64 8.96 -0.80
CA SER A 497 -47.80 8.74 -1.67
C SER A 497 -47.64 9.42 -3.04
N GLY A 498 -46.66 10.33 -3.16
CA GLY A 498 -46.38 11.13 -4.34
C GLY A 498 -47.27 12.37 -4.47
N VAL A 499 -47.89 12.82 -3.37
CA VAL A 499 -48.47 14.16 -3.30
C VAL A 499 -47.30 15.15 -3.22
N ARG A 500 -47.32 16.14 -4.10
CA ARG A 500 -46.32 17.21 -4.22
C ARG A 500 -46.92 18.52 -3.72
N MET A 501 -46.23 19.21 -2.83
CA MET A 501 -46.60 20.50 -2.30
C MET A 501 -45.51 21.52 -2.62
N GLU A 502 -45.85 22.55 -3.37
CA GLU A 502 -44.96 23.60 -3.85
C GLU A 502 -45.34 24.93 -3.20
N PHE A 503 -44.55 25.36 -2.22
CA PHE A 503 -44.67 26.64 -1.54
C PHE A 503 -44.02 27.72 -2.40
N LEU A 504 -44.83 28.68 -2.87
CA LEU A 504 -44.40 29.83 -3.65
C LEU A 504 -44.08 31.02 -2.73
N THR A 505 -44.87 31.18 -1.68
CA THR A 505 -44.64 32.07 -0.53
C THR A 505 -45.21 31.38 0.74
N PRO A 506 -44.95 31.88 1.98
CA PRO A 506 -45.50 31.27 3.19
C PRO A 506 -47.03 31.17 3.24
N ASP A 507 -47.70 32.03 2.47
CA ASP A 507 -49.15 32.21 2.35
C ASP A 507 -49.72 31.73 0.99
N ARG A 508 -48.87 31.32 0.03
CA ARG A 508 -49.30 30.78 -1.27
C ARG A 508 -48.61 29.45 -1.59
N TYR A 509 -49.39 28.40 -1.77
CA TYR A 509 -48.87 27.07 -2.09
C TYR A 509 -49.76 26.31 -3.08
N VAL A 510 -49.16 25.34 -3.76
CA VAL A 510 -49.79 24.47 -4.73
C VAL A 510 -49.65 23.03 -4.27
N ILE A 511 -50.77 22.31 -4.13
CA ILE A 511 -50.81 20.87 -3.93
C ILE A 511 -51.09 20.21 -5.28
N SER A 512 -50.39 19.14 -5.63
CA SER A 512 -50.75 18.25 -6.74
C SER A 512 -50.61 16.78 -6.37
N ASP A 513 -51.49 15.95 -6.92
CA ASP A 513 -51.46 14.49 -6.75
C ASP A 513 -50.96 13.77 -8.01
N ARG A 514 -50.80 12.44 -7.91
CA ARG A 514 -50.38 11.59 -9.05
C ARG A 514 -51.43 11.46 -10.16
N GLU A 515 -52.70 11.81 -9.90
CA GLU A 515 -53.76 11.80 -10.91
C GLU A 515 -53.73 13.06 -11.79
N GLY A 516 -52.95 14.08 -11.40
CA GLY A 516 -52.89 15.36 -12.07
C GLY A 516 -53.97 16.34 -11.60
N ASN A 517 -54.63 16.07 -10.46
CA ASN A 517 -55.41 17.09 -9.78
C ASN A 517 -54.43 18.08 -9.11
N ARG A 518 -54.76 19.37 -9.17
CA ARG A 518 -53.96 20.47 -8.63
C ARG A 518 -54.86 21.44 -7.87
N VAL A 519 -54.39 21.91 -6.72
CA VAL A 519 -55.07 22.86 -5.84
C VAL A 519 -54.08 23.95 -5.48
N GLU A 520 -54.33 25.17 -5.94
CA GLU A 520 -53.57 26.35 -5.57
C GLU A 520 -54.35 27.11 -4.49
N VAL A 521 -53.66 27.47 -3.41
CA VAL A 521 -54.19 28.28 -2.31
C VAL A 521 -53.48 29.63 -2.36
N GLY A 522 -54.24 30.70 -2.53
CA GLY A 522 -53.78 32.08 -2.55
C GLY A 522 -53.65 32.70 -1.15
N PRO A 523 -52.90 33.81 -1.04
CA PRO A 523 -52.64 34.51 0.23
C PRO A 523 -53.91 35.12 0.86
N ASP A 524 -54.92 35.40 0.04
CA ASP A 524 -56.26 35.85 0.41
C ASP A 524 -57.22 34.69 0.75
N SER A 525 -56.69 33.48 0.95
CA SER A 525 -57.46 32.23 1.11
C SER A 525 -58.32 31.83 -0.11
N THR A 526 -58.12 32.42 -1.28
CA THR A 526 -58.71 31.86 -2.52
C THR A 526 -58.20 30.44 -2.76
N VAL A 527 -59.09 29.54 -3.18
CA VAL A 527 -58.74 28.15 -3.52
C VAL A 527 -59.09 27.90 -4.98
N THR A 528 -58.06 27.79 -5.81
CA THR A 528 -58.17 27.48 -7.23
C THR A 528 -57.88 26.01 -7.46
N LYS A 529 -58.91 25.23 -7.86
CA LYS A 529 -58.75 23.82 -8.22
C LYS A 529 -58.72 23.63 -9.73
N GLN A 530 -57.81 22.77 -10.17
CA GLN A 530 -57.71 22.24 -11.51
C GLN A 530 -57.69 20.71 -11.41
N PHE A 531 -58.83 20.07 -11.59
CA PHE A 531 -58.92 18.61 -11.60
C PHE A 531 -58.48 18.03 -12.94
N ALA A 532 -57.94 16.81 -12.95
CA ALA A 532 -57.62 16.10 -14.18
C ALA A 532 -58.89 15.85 -15.01
N GLU A 533 -59.97 15.39 -14.35
CA GLU A 533 -61.31 15.21 -14.89
C GLU A 533 -62.35 15.99 -14.05
N PRO A 534 -62.54 17.31 -14.32
CA PRO A 534 -63.41 18.17 -13.51
C PRO A 534 -64.90 17.86 -13.62
N PHE A 535 -65.29 16.94 -14.52
CA PHE A 535 -66.68 16.53 -14.74
C PHE A 535 -66.92 15.06 -14.41
N ARG A 536 -66.00 14.36 -13.72
CA ARG A 536 -66.21 12.99 -13.23
C ARG A 536 -67.03 12.97 -11.93
N TYR A 537 -67.93 12.00 -11.80
CA TYR A 537 -68.63 11.69 -10.55
C TYR A 537 -67.69 10.96 -9.58
N ARG A 538 -67.74 11.33 -8.30
CA ARG A 538 -66.85 10.84 -7.24
C ARG A 538 -67.64 10.11 -6.15
N GLY A 539 -68.43 9.12 -6.55
CA GLY A 539 -69.18 8.24 -5.64
C GLY A 539 -69.15 6.79 -6.10
N THR A 540 -69.53 5.86 -5.22
CA THR A 540 -69.61 4.42 -5.54
C THR A 540 -70.78 4.16 -6.48
N ILE A 541 -70.49 3.73 -7.70
CA ILE A 541 -71.50 3.34 -8.70
C ILE A 541 -71.65 1.83 -8.69
N ARG A 542 -72.84 1.33 -8.36
CA ARG A 542 -73.22 -0.09 -8.37
C ARG A 542 -73.73 -0.52 -9.75
N ARG A 543 -72.83 -0.46 -10.75
CA ARG A 543 -73.08 -0.92 -12.13
C ARG A 543 -73.40 -2.42 -12.22
N ASP A 544 -73.13 -3.18 -11.16
CA ASP A 544 -73.50 -4.59 -11.03
C ASP A 544 -75.01 -4.82 -10.82
N LEU A 545 -75.78 -3.76 -10.51
CA LEU A 545 -77.22 -3.83 -10.26
C LEU A 545 -78.08 -3.30 -11.44
N ILE A 546 -77.45 -2.89 -12.54
CA ILE A 546 -78.12 -2.34 -13.73
C ILE A 546 -77.40 -2.80 -15.01
N ASP A 547 -78.16 -3.18 -16.03
CA ASP A 547 -77.63 -3.43 -17.38
C ASP A 547 -78.36 -2.55 -18.39
N LEU A 548 -77.61 -1.79 -19.18
CA LEU A 548 -78.15 -0.77 -20.07
C LEU A 548 -78.07 -1.21 -21.54
N GLU A 549 -79.22 -1.22 -22.18
CA GLU A 549 -79.30 -1.24 -23.64
C GLU A 549 -78.66 0.05 -24.17
N ARG A 550 -77.95 -0.05 -25.31
CA ARG A 550 -77.01 0.96 -25.82
C ARG A 550 -77.51 2.41 -25.68
N VAL A 551 -76.99 3.12 -24.68
CA VAL A 551 -77.25 4.55 -24.47
C VAL A 551 -76.65 5.36 -25.64
N PRO A 552 -77.41 6.29 -26.27
CA PRO A 552 -76.86 7.14 -27.32
C PRO A 552 -75.77 8.08 -26.79
N GLU A 553 -74.57 8.05 -27.39
CA GLU A 553 -73.46 8.96 -27.05
C GLU A 553 -73.70 10.39 -27.56
N ARG A 554 -74.55 10.52 -28.58
CA ARG A 554 -75.01 11.79 -29.16
C ARG A 554 -76.52 11.73 -29.38
N ILE A 555 -77.22 12.80 -28.98
CA ILE A 555 -78.67 12.99 -29.07
C ILE A 555 -78.95 14.28 -29.86
N SER A 556 -79.96 14.31 -30.73
CA SER A 556 -80.34 15.54 -31.43
C SER A 556 -81.16 16.47 -30.52
N PRO A 557 -80.86 17.79 -30.47
CA PRO A 557 -81.63 18.72 -29.64
C PRO A 557 -83.11 18.74 -30.03
N GLY A 558 -84.00 18.72 -29.03
CA GLY A 558 -85.45 18.75 -29.22
C GLY A 558 -86.08 17.42 -29.65
N MET A 559 -85.29 16.36 -29.90
CA MET A 559 -85.78 15.01 -30.13
C MET A 559 -85.89 14.26 -28.79
N GLU A 560 -86.94 13.44 -28.64
CA GLU A 560 -87.05 12.50 -27.53
C GLU A 560 -86.12 11.30 -27.78
N ALA A 561 -85.22 11.02 -26.84
CA ALA A 561 -84.38 9.83 -26.81
C ALA A 561 -84.82 8.89 -25.69
N SER A 562 -84.92 7.60 -25.98
CA SER A 562 -85.24 6.57 -24.99
C SER A 562 -83.98 5.84 -24.51
N ILE A 563 -83.93 5.56 -23.21
CA ILE A 563 -82.94 4.68 -22.58
C ILE A 563 -83.67 3.48 -22.02
N HIS A 564 -83.20 2.29 -22.38
CA HIS A 564 -83.78 1.02 -21.94
C HIS A 564 -82.72 0.24 -21.16
N GLY A 565 -83.17 -0.63 -20.26
CA GLY A 565 -82.27 -1.49 -19.50
C GLY A 565 -83.00 -2.40 -18.54
N THR A 566 -82.25 -3.31 -17.93
CA THR A 566 -82.72 -4.16 -16.83
C THR A 566 -82.05 -3.77 -15.52
N VAL A 567 -82.69 -4.10 -14.41
CA VAL A 567 -82.18 -3.87 -13.05
C VAL A 567 -82.37 -5.10 -12.18
N GLY A 568 -81.40 -5.35 -11.30
CA GLY A 568 -81.44 -6.49 -10.39
C GLY A 568 -82.55 -6.36 -9.33
N ASP A 569 -83.06 -7.49 -8.85
CA ASP A 569 -84.24 -7.61 -7.97
C ASP A 569 -84.17 -6.80 -6.66
N LEU A 570 -82.94 -6.45 -6.24
CA LEU A 570 -82.66 -5.61 -5.07
C LEU A 570 -83.11 -4.15 -5.26
N VAL A 571 -83.30 -3.68 -6.49
CA VAL A 571 -83.71 -2.30 -6.81
C VAL A 571 -85.24 -2.23 -6.95
N LYS A 572 -85.91 -1.53 -6.03
CA LYS A 572 -87.38 -1.41 -6.01
C LYS A 572 -87.93 -0.21 -6.79
N SER A 573 -87.17 0.87 -6.86
CA SER A 573 -87.52 2.04 -7.69
C SER A 573 -86.28 2.65 -8.32
N LEU A 574 -86.47 3.26 -9.48
CA LEU A 574 -85.46 4.03 -10.18
C LEU A 574 -85.86 5.49 -10.24
N SER A 575 -84.88 6.37 -10.15
CA SER A 575 -84.96 7.74 -10.61
C SER A 575 -83.84 7.97 -11.62
N MET A 576 -84.12 8.72 -12.68
CA MET A 576 -83.12 9.16 -13.63
C MET A 576 -83.10 10.68 -13.63
N ALA A 577 -81.91 11.26 -13.58
CA ALA A 577 -81.70 12.69 -13.63
C ALA A 577 -80.67 13.00 -14.71
N VAL A 578 -80.85 14.13 -15.39
CA VAL A 578 -79.84 14.66 -16.30
C VAL A 578 -79.44 16.05 -15.86
N PHE A 579 -78.13 16.27 -15.76
CA PHE A 579 -77.53 17.53 -15.34
C PHE A 579 -76.87 18.21 -16.53
N LEU A 580 -77.20 19.48 -16.80
CA LEU A 580 -76.43 20.31 -17.73
C LEU A 580 -75.07 20.63 -17.09
N LEU A 581 -73.98 20.44 -17.84
CA LEU A 581 -72.63 20.82 -17.40
C LEU A 581 -72.24 22.19 -17.98
N PRO A 582 -71.59 23.08 -17.21
CA PRO A 582 -70.96 22.81 -15.91
C PRO A 582 -71.86 23.02 -14.68
N ASP A 583 -73.00 23.71 -14.82
CA ASP A 583 -73.68 24.38 -13.70
C ASP A 583 -74.53 23.45 -12.82
N GLY A 584 -74.96 22.30 -13.35
CA GLY A 584 -75.58 21.23 -12.58
C GLY A 584 -77.10 21.32 -12.43
N ASP A 585 -77.79 22.11 -13.25
CA ASP A 585 -79.25 22.17 -13.25
C ASP A 585 -79.87 20.83 -13.66
N VAL A 586 -80.87 20.39 -12.88
CA VAL A 586 -81.58 19.13 -13.09
C VAL A 586 -82.68 19.32 -14.13
N LEU A 587 -82.55 18.62 -15.26
CA LEU A 587 -83.68 18.37 -16.16
C LEU A 587 -84.44 17.14 -15.62
N ASP A 588 -85.67 17.39 -15.17
CA ASP A 588 -86.54 16.36 -14.59
C ASP A 588 -87.01 15.37 -15.67
N MET A 589 -87.03 14.07 -15.35
CA MET A 589 -87.21 13.01 -16.36
C MET A 589 -88.24 11.95 -15.97
N THR A 590 -88.98 11.48 -16.96
CA THR A 590 -90.00 10.44 -16.75
C THR A 590 -89.42 9.05 -16.95
N THR A 591 -89.49 8.22 -15.89
CA THR A 591 -89.11 6.81 -15.92
C THR A 591 -90.34 5.89 -15.80
N LYS A 592 -90.44 4.88 -16.65
CA LYS A 592 -91.42 3.78 -16.53
C LYS A 592 -90.67 2.49 -16.21
N HIS A 593 -90.96 1.87 -15.07
CA HIS A 593 -90.36 0.60 -14.62
C HIS A 593 -91.44 -0.49 -14.50
N GLN A 594 -91.23 -1.64 -15.14
CA GLN A 594 -92.12 -2.80 -15.03
C GLN A 594 -91.31 -4.11 -15.12
N ARG A 595 -91.50 -5.03 -14.16
CA ARG A 595 -90.92 -6.39 -14.15
C ARG A 595 -89.39 -6.43 -14.37
N GLY A 596 -88.64 -5.58 -13.67
CA GLY A 596 -87.17 -5.56 -13.73
C GLY A 596 -86.59 -4.95 -15.01
N ARG A 597 -87.43 -4.49 -15.95
CA ARG A 597 -87.02 -3.69 -17.12
C ARG A 597 -87.56 -2.27 -17.00
N PHE A 598 -86.78 -1.29 -17.41
CA PHE A 598 -87.19 0.11 -17.38
C PHE A 598 -87.00 0.80 -18.73
N THR A 599 -87.74 1.88 -18.92
CA THR A 599 -87.56 2.83 -20.02
C THR A 599 -87.62 4.24 -19.44
N GLY A 600 -86.54 5.00 -19.61
CA GLY A 600 -86.48 6.44 -19.37
C GLY A 600 -86.60 7.21 -20.68
N PHE A 601 -87.27 8.36 -20.64
CA PHE A 601 -87.39 9.27 -21.78
C PHE A 601 -86.65 10.57 -21.49
N LEU A 602 -85.84 11.03 -22.44
CA LEU A 602 -85.04 12.25 -22.38
C LEU A 602 -85.50 13.19 -23.48
N LEU A 603 -86.06 14.35 -23.12
CA LEU A 603 -86.34 15.44 -24.06
C LEU A 603 -85.48 16.64 -23.70
N ILE A 604 -84.28 16.71 -24.30
CA ILE A 604 -83.34 17.80 -24.05
C ILE A 604 -83.39 18.76 -25.24
N ARG A 605 -83.84 19.99 -25.00
CA ARG A 605 -84.07 20.99 -26.05
C ARG A 605 -82.83 21.78 -26.44
N GLU A 606 -81.91 21.96 -25.51
CA GLU A 606 -80.73 22.81 -25.69
C GLU A 606 -79.47 21.97 -25.99
N PRO A 607 -78.67 22.31 -27.02
CA PRO A 607 -77.38 21.68 -27.25
C PRO A 607 -76.46 21.87 -26.04
N GLY A 608 -75.74 20.82 -25.65
CA GLY A 608 -74.90 20.87 -24.44
C GLY A 608 -74.21 19.56 -24.11
N HIS A 609 -73.32 19.63 -23.11
CA HIS A 609 -72.77 18.45 -22.45
C HIS A 609 -73.64 18.12 -21.25
N TYR A 610 -74.16 16.91 -21.22
CA TYR A 610 -75.11 16.47 -20.21
C TYR A 610 -74.58 15.25 -19.47
N ARG A 611 -74.86 15.18 -18.18
CA ARG A 611 -74.56 14.02 -17.36
C ARG A 611 -75.85 13.26 -17.06
N LEU A 612 -75.97 12.04 -17.56
CA LEU A 612 -76.98 11.10 -17.11
C LEU A 612 -76.56 10.45 -15.80
N GLN A 613 -77.45 10.48 -14.82
CA GLN A 613 -77.37 9.65 -13.62
C GLN A 613 -78.62 8.80 -13.49
N ILE A 614 -78.42 7.54 -13.09
CA ILE A 614 -79.49 6.62 -12.75
C ILE A 614 -79.28 6.19 -11.31
N GLN A 615 -80.25 6.46 -10.45
CA GLN A 615 -80.22 6.10 -9.04
C GLN A 615 -81.28 5.04 -8.76
N GLY A 616 -80.93 4.02 -7.98
CA GLY A 616 -81.83 2.98 -7.52
C GLY A 616 -82.11 3.10 -6.04
N LYS A 617 -83.33 2.75 -5.60
CA LYS A 617 -83.65 2.56 -4.19
C LYS A 617 -83.72 1.07 -3.87
N LEU A 618 -82.93 0.63 -2.89
CA LEU A 618 -82.84 -0.75 -2.44
C LEU A 618 -83.99 -1.14 -1.52
N GLU A 619 -84.15 -2.45 -1.24
CA GLU A 619 -85.17 -2.98 -0.31
C GLU A 619 -85.14 -2.38 1.09
N ASN A 620 -83.95 -2.13 1.63
CA ASN A 620 -83.76 -1.50 2.94
C ASN A 620 -84.05 0.02 2.93
N GLY A 621 -84.36 0.59 1.76
CA GLY A 621 -84.63 2.01 1.56
C GLY A 621 -83.42 2.84 1.14
N ASP A 622 -82.21 2.27 1.09
CA ASP A 622 -81.00 3.00 0.70
C ASP A 622 -81.05 3.43 -0.77
N ALA A 623 -80.59 4.64 -1.06
CA ALA A 623 -80.47 5.15 -2.42
C ALA A 623 -79.02 4.99 -2.92
N VAL A 624 -78.82 4.23 -4.00
CA VAL A 624 -77.51 3.90 -4.59
C VAL A 624 -77.40 4.43 -6.01
N MET A 625 -76.22 4.94 -6.40
CA MET A 625 -75.97 5.32 -7.78
C MET A 625 -75.72 4.06 -8.62
N LEU A 626 -76.44 3.90 -9.73
CA LEU A 626 -76.40 2.72 -10.60
C LEU A 626 -75.64 2.97 -11.90
N GLU A 627 -75.85 4.13 -12.52
CA GLU A 627 -75.07 4.58 -13.70
C GLU A 627 -74.73 6.06 -13.59
N ASP A 628 -73.57 6.42 -14.15
CA ASP A 628 -73.10 7.78 -14.38
C ASP A 628 -72.45 7.86 -15.77
N ARG A 629 -73.00 8.65 -16.69
CA ARG A 629 -72.55 8.70 -18.08
C ARG A 629 -72.63 10.11 -18.69
N MET A 630 -71.68 10.45 -19.56
CA MET A 630 -71.72 11.67 -20.37
C MET A 630 -72.58 11.46 -21.62
N LEU A 631 -73.41 12.45 -21.95
CA LEU A 631 -74.24 12.53 -23.16
C LEU A 631 -73.93 13.85 -23.88
N ASN A 632 -73.78 13.80 -25.21
CA ASN A 632 -73.67 15.01 -26.03
C ASN A 632 -75.01 15.31 -26.68
N VAL A 633 -75.56 16.51 -26.51
CA VAL A 633 -76.78 16.93 -27.22
C VAL A 633 -76.40 17.93 -28.31
N GLY A 634 -76.65 17.57 -29.56
CA GLY A 634 -76.18 18.29 -30.74
C GLY A 634 -74.67 18.24 -30.94
N ASP A 635 -74.10 19.37 -31.35
CA ASP A 635 -72.67 19.63 -31.48
C ASP A 635 -72.22 20.66 -30.43
N PRO A 636 -72.17 20.28 -29.14
CA PRO A 636 -71.80 21.22 -28.09
C PRO A 636 -70.33 21.60 -28.20
N ALA A 637 -70.02 22.88 -27.92
CA ALA A 637 -68.64 23.33 -27.83
C ALA A 637 -67.85 22.49 -26.79
N PRO A 638 -66.54 22.24 -26.98
CA PRO A 638 -65.76 21.44 -26.04
C PRO A 638 -65.85 21.98 -24.62
N LEU A 639 -66.03 21.09 -23.64
CA LEU A 639 -65.96 21.47 -22.22
C LEU A 639 -64.59 22.06 -21.89
N VAL A 640 -64.54 23.38 -21.74
CA VAL A 640 -63.39 24.06 -21.15
C VAL A 640 -63.24 23.54 -19.73
N LYS A 641 -62.08 22.98 -19.38
CA LYS A 641 -61.80 22.55 -18.00
C LYS A 641 -61.93 23.78 -17.09
N PRO A 642 -62.93 23.87 -16.21
CA PRO A 642 -63.09 25.04 -15.38
C PRO A 642 -61.91 25.11 -14.43
N VAL A 643 -61.28 26.27 -14.36
CA VAL A 643 -60.51 26.66 -13.20
C VAL A 643 -61.54 26.89 -12.10
N ILE A 644 -61.81 25.85 -11.30
CA ILE A 644 -62.82 25.94 -10.26
C ILE A 644 -62.20 26.80 -9.17
N GLN A 645 -62.48 28.10 -9.21
CA GLN A 645 -62.40 28.95 -8.03
C GLN A 645 -63.43 28.40 -7.05
N VAL A 646 -62.95 27.55 -6.13
CA VAL A 646 -63.74 27.17 -4.98
C VAL A 646 -63.74 28.37 -4.06
N ALA A 647 -64.77 29.17 -4.26
CA ALA A 647 -65.48 29.70 -3.12
C ALA A 647 -65.79 28.54 -2.15
N LEU A 648 -64.89 28.38 -1.16
CA LEU A 648 -65.34 28.40 0.24
C LEU A 648 -66.46 29.43 0.33
N TYR A 649 -67.51 29.27 1.13
CA TYR A 649 -68.43 30.39 1.34
C TYR A 649 -67.60 31.47 2.11
N PRO A 650 -66.96 32.44 1.43
CA PRO A 650 -65.54 32.69 1.72
C PRO A 650 -65.32 33.76 2.79
N GLY A 651 -66.41 34.25 3.36
CA GLY A 651 -66.43 35.20 4.47
C GLY A 651 -67.80 35.28 5.13
N ASP A 652 -68.68 34.31 4.89
CA ASP A 652 -70.05 34.38 5.40
C ASP A 652 -70.23 33.60 6.70
N ALA A 653 -69.88 34.28 7.80
CA ALA A 653 -70.30 33.86 9.13
C ALA A 653 -71.82 33.69 9.21
N ALA A 654 -72.65 34.31 8.35
CA ALA A 654 -74.10 34.07 8.36
C ALA A 654 -74.49 32.68 7.85
N ALA A 655 -73.80 32.09 6.86
CA ALA A 655 -74.04 30.69 6.45
C ALA A 655 -73.70 29.69 7.57
N GLY A 656 -72.56 29.88 8.24
CA GLY A 656 -72.20 29.10 9.43
C GLY A 656 -73.18 29.31 10.59
N ARG A 657 -73.53 30.57 10.89
CA ARG A 657 -74.52 30.93 11.94
C ARG A 657 -75.92 30.39 11.63
N ARG A 658 -76.34 30.35 10.36
CA ARG A 658 -77.61 29.76 9.91
C ARG A 658 -77.67 28.28 10.26
N LEU A 659 -76.61 27.52 10.01
CA LEU A 659 -76.50 26.12 10.44
C LEU A 659 -76.47 26.00 11.97
N VAL A 660 -75.76 26.87 12.69
CA VAL A 660 -75.79 26.92 14.16
C VAL A 660 -77.19 27.21 14.71
N ASP A 661 -77.99 28.04 14.05
CA ASP A 661 -79.38 28.29 14.45
C ASP A 661 -80.29 27.08 14.21
N LEU A 662 -80.12 26.36 13.10
CA LEU A 662 -80.82 25.09 12.86
C LEU A 662 -80.45 24.02 13.92
N VAL A 663 -79.15 23.87 14.20
CA VAL A 663 -78.61 23.05 15.30
C VAL A 663 -79.22 23.45 16.65
N ASN A 664 -79.27 24.74 16.96
CA ASN A 664 -79.81 25.23 18.23
C ASN A 664 -81.34 25.10 18.33
N GLN A 665 -82.07 25.15 17.21
CA GLN A 665 -83.49 24.80 17.17
C GLN A 665 -83.71 23.31 17.46
N ALA A 666 -82.91 22.43 16.85
CA ALA A 666 -82.95 20.99 17.11
C ALA A 666 -82.63 20.65 18.58
N ARG A 667 -81.62 21.31 19.16
CA ARG A 667 -81.25 21.21 20.58
C ARG A 667 -82.35 21.71 21.52
N SER A 668 -82.95 22.86 21.23
CA SER A 668 -84.06 23.43 22.01
C SER A 668 -85.28 22.49 22.07
N ARG A 669 -85.67 21.89 20.94
CA ARG A 669 -86.73 20.87 20.85
C ARG A 669 -86.48 19.59 21.67
N LYS A 670 -85.27 19.43 22.24
CA LYS A 670 -84.85 18.33 23.12
C LYS A 670 -84.37 18.79 24.49
N GLY A 671 -84.67 20.04 24.89
CA GLY A 671 -84.29 20.58 26.19
C GLY A 671 -82.77 20.69 26.40
N ARG A 672 -81.99 20.84 25.33
CA ARG A 672 -80.53 21.00 25.39
C ARG A 672 -80.14 22.48 25.34
N MET A 673 -79.11 22.84 26.10
CA MET A 673 -78.54 24.19 26.08
C MET A 673 -78.04 24.56 24.67
N ARG A 674 -78.20 25.83 24.28
CA ARG A 674 -77.67 26.34 23.02
C ARG A 674 -76.15 26.29 22.99
N LEU A 675 -75.59 25.92 21.85
CA LEU A 675 -74.16 26.00 21.57
C LEU A 675 -73.80 27.43 21.17
N LYS A 676 -72.66 27.92 21.67
CA LYS A 676 -72.08 29.21 21.31
C LYS A 676 -71.21 29.07 20.07
N TRP A 677 -71.21 30.07 19.20
CA TRP A 677 -70.24 30.18 18.11
C TRP A 677 -68.82 30.37 18.67
N ASP A 678 -67.83 29.78 18.02
CA ASP A 678 -66.42 29.82 18.40
C ASP A 678 -65.56 29.99 17.14
N ASP A 679 -64.88 31.12 17.03
CA ASP A 679 -64.16 31.51 15.80
C ASP A 679 -62.94 30.61 15.52
N ASP A 680 -62.26 30.12 16.55
CA ASP A 680 -61.13 29.19 16.39
C ASP A 680 -61.61 27.83 15.87
N LEU A 681 -62.73 27.32 16.38
CA LEU A 681 -63.37 26.12 15.82
C LEU A 681 -63.87 26.35 14.39
N ALA A 682 -64.36 27.54 14.06
CA ALA A 682 -64.78 27.86 12.69
C ALA A 682 -63.58 27.89 11.74
N TYR A 683 -62.44 28.44 12.18
CA TYR A 683 -61.17 28.37 11.44
C TYR A 683 -60.69 26.93 11.26
N ALA A 684 -60.72 26.11 12.32
CA ALA A 684 -60.36 24.69 12.24
C ALA A 684 -61.27 23.90 11.27
N ALA A 685 -62.58 24.16 11.31
CA ALA A 685 -63.56 23.56 10.42
C ALA A 685 -63.36 24.00 8.96
N ALA A 686 -63.10 25.28 8.72
CA ALA A 686 -62.78 25.81 7.40
C ALA A 686 -61.45 25.27 6.86
N SER A 687 -60.43 25.09 7.72
CA SER A 687 -59.13 24.50 7.35
C SER A 687 -59.28 23.02 6.96
N HIS A 688 -60.00 22.22 7.75
CA HIS A 688 -60.28 20.82 7.39
C HIS A 688 -61.17 20.70 6.14
N LEU A 689 -62.10 21.64 5.95
CA LEU A 689 -62.89 21.72 4.73
C LEU A 689 -62.02 22.03 3.50
N LYS A 690 -61.05 22.95 3.58
CA LYS A 690 -60.06 23.19 2.51
C LYS A 690 -59.36 21.88 2.11
N ASP A 691 -58.97 21.06 3.07
CA ASP A 691 -58.34 19.75 2.80
C ASP A 691 -59.31 18.78 2.10
N MET A 692 -60.50 18.53 2.66
CA MET A 692 -61.48 17.62 2.05
C MET A 692 -61.85 18.02 0.62
N LEU A 693 -61.98 19.33 0.39
CA LEU A 693 -62.17 19.91 -0.93
C LEU A 693 -60.96 19.64 -1.83
N ALA A 694 -59.73 19.81 -1.35
CA ALA A 694 -58.52 19.58 -2.12
C ALA A 694 -58.40 18.13 -2.61
N TYR A 695 -58.68 17.16 -1.72
CA TYR A 695 -58.71 15.73 -2.08
C TYR A 695 -60.01 15.31 -2.78
N GLY A 696 -61.06 16.15 -2.74
CA GLY A 696 -62.38 15.89 -3.32
C GLY A 696 -63.05 14.64 -2.75
N ALA A 697 -62.90 14.44 -1.43
CA ALA A 697 -63.43 13.31 -0.69
C ALA A 697 -63.84 13.74 0.73
N VAL A 698 -65.00 13.27 1.21
CA VAL A 698 -65.45 13.50 2.60
C VAL A 698 -64.67 12.56 3.52
N SER A 699 -63.93 13.11 4.49
CA SER A 699 -63.07 12.35 5.39
C SER A 699 -62.89 13.05 6.74
N HIS A 700 -63.04 12.31 7.84
CA HIS A 700 -62.70 12.80 9.19
C HIS A 700 -61.18 12.93 9.43
N ARG A 701 -60.35 12.45 8.51
CA ARG A 701 -58.89 12.56 8.56
C ARG A 701 -58.39 13.45 7.42
N SER A 702 -57.79 14.57 7.79
CA SER A 702 -56.98 15.37 6.87
C SER A 702 -55.68 14.61 6.57
N PRO A 703 -55.25 14.48 5.31
CA PRO A 703 -53.92 14.00 4.96
C PRO A 703 -52.80 14.93 5.47
N MET A 704 -53.06 16.24 5.58
CA MET A 704 -52.11 17.26 6.04
C MET A 704 -51.98 17.31 7.56
N TYR A 705 -53.12 17.38 8.27
CA TYR A 705 -53.17 17.71 9.69
C TYR A 705 -53.67 16.56 10.58
N GLY A 706 -54.03 15.41 9.98
CA GLY A 706 -54.41 14.19 10.70
C GLY A 706 -55.86 14.16 11.17
N LYS A 707 -56.09 13.53 12.34
CA LYS A 707 -57.41 13.40 12.96
C LYS A 707 -57.83 14.70 13.65
N LEU A 708 -59.12 14.84 14.00
CA LEU A 708 -59.68 16.04 14.66
C LEU A 708 -58.82 16.57 15.82
N THR A 709 -58.39 15.71 16.76
CA THR A 709 -57.56 16.11 17.90
C THR A 709 -56.26 16.76 17.44
N SER A 710 -55.54 16.11 16.51
CA SER A 710 -54.30 16.64 15.92
C SER A 710 -54.50 17.96 15.17
N ARG A 711 -55.69 18.22 14.61
CA ARG A 711 -56.03 19.51 13.99
C ARG A 711 -56.20 20.61 15.06
N LEU A 712 -56.95 20.34 16.12
CA LEU A 712 -57.19 21.29 17.21
C LEU A 712 -55.92 21.57 18.04
N GLU A 713 -55.12 20.54 18.33
CA GLU A 713 -53.83 20.63 19.02
C GLU A 713 -52.85 21.54 18.27
N ARG A 714 -52.72 21.39 16.95
CA ARG A 714 -51.85 22.24 16.10
C ARG A 714 -52.26 23.72 16.09
N LEU A 715 -53.55 23.99 16.30
CA LEU A 715 -54.11 25.34 16.39
C LEU A 715 -54.14 25.88 17.82
N ASN A 716 -53.60 25.13 18.80
CA ASN A 716 -53.64 25.43 20.24
C ASN A 716 -55.07 25.65 20.79
N ILE A 717 -56.08 25.01 20.20
CA ILE A 717 -57.48 25.15 20.63
C ILE A 717 -57.73 24.18 21.80
N PRO A 718 -58.03 24.66 23.02
CA PRO A 718 -58.26 23.79 24.17
C PRO A 718 -59.66 23.14 24.12
N PHE A 719 -59.74 21.84 24.42
CA PHE A 719 -60.99 21.07 24.51
C PHE A 719 -60.89 19.96 25.57
N GLU A 720 -61.98 19.70 26.28
CA GLU A 720 -62.13 18.46 27.10
C GLU A 720 -62.73 17.32 26.25
N VAL A 721 -63.69 17.67 25.40
CA VAL A 721 -64.37 16.77 24.45
C VAL A 721 -64.47 17.53 23.14
N ALA A 722 -64.09 16.89 22.02
CA ALA A 722 -64.30 17.42 20.67
C ALA A 722 -64.98 16.36 19.80
N LEU A 723 -65.95 16.79 18.98
CA LEU A 723 -66.69 15.95 18.03
C LEU A 723 -66.78 16.65 16.67
N GLU A 724 -66.97 15.89 15.60
CA GLU A 724 -67.06 16.41 14.24
C GLU A 724 -68.21 15.74 13.47
N ASN A 725 -68.93 16.53 12.68
CA ASN A 725 -69.87 16.07 11.67
C ASN A 725 -69.45 16.58 10.29
N LEU A 726 -69.68 15.77 9.25
CA LEU A 726 -69.41 16.12 7.86
C LEU A 726 -70.66 15.89 7.02
N ALA A 727 -70.97 16.79 6.08
CA ALA A 727 -72.09 16.61 5.15
C ALA A 727 -71.83 17.23 3.77
N THR A 728 -72.48 16.65 2.78
CA THR A 728 -72.65 17.22 1.44
C THR A 728 -74.13 17.15 1.04
N ALA A 729 -74.70 18.24 0.54
CA ALA A 729 -76.10 18.30 0.08
C ALA A 729 -76.32 19.45 -0.91
N PRO A 730 -77.42 19.50 -1.68
CA PRO A 730 -77.76 20.64 -2.54
C PRO A 730 -77.91 21.99 -1.81
N SER A 731 -78.38 21.98 -0.55
CA SER A 731 -78.69 23.17 0.26
C SER A 731 -78.25 23.04 1.73
N LEU A 732 -78.16 24.17 2.46
CA LEU A 732 -77.79 24.18 3.88
C LEU A 732 -78.84 23.47 4.75
N GLU A 733 -80.11 23.73 4.48
CA GLU A 733 -81.25 23.09 5.13
C GLU A 733 -81.23 21.57 4.93
N GLU A 734 -80.94 21.08 3.72
CA GLU A 734 -80.78 19.65 3.45
C GLU A 734 -79.53 19.05 4.12
N ALA A 735 -78.41 19.78 4.16
CA ALA A 735 -77.21 19.32 4.87
C ALA A 735 -77.52 19.11 6.36
N HIS A 736 -78.18 20.08 7.01
CA HIS A 736 -78.62 19.94 8.40
C HIS A 736 -79.64 18.79 8.57
N TRP A 737 -80.56 18.62 7.63
CA TRP A 737 -81.53 17.52 7.65
C TRP A 737 -80.86 16.14 7.56
N HIS A 738 -79.88 15.96 6.66
CA HIS A 738 -79.10 14.72 6.54
C HIS A 738 -78.31 14.40 7.82
N LEU A 739 -77.67 15.41 8.42
CA LEU A 739 -77.00 15.27 9.72
C LEU A 739 -77.99 14.88 10.83
N MET A 740 -79.18 15.48 10.85
CA MET A 740 -80.22 15.11 11.80
C MET A 740 -80.88 13.76 11.52
N LEU A 741 -80.85 13.22 10.30
CA LEU A 741 -81.32 11.87 10.01
C LEU A 741 -80.34 10.79 10.50
N SER A 742 -79.03 11.00 10.37
CA SER A 742 -78.01 10.08 10.88
C SER A 742 -78.05 9.97 12.42
N ALA A 743 -78.09 8.75 12.95
CA ALA A 743 -78.11 8.51 14.40
C ALA A 743 -76.78 8.91 15.10
N GLU A 744 -75.67 8.87 14.37
CA GLU A 744 -74.34 9.26 14.88
C GLU A 744 -74.19 10.78 14.86
N HIS A 745 -74.42 11.43 13.73
CA HIS A 745 -74.32 12.89 13.63
C HIS A 745 -75.33 13.62 14.54
N ARG A 746 -76.56 13.10 14.64
CA ARG A 746 -77.58 13.57 15.59
C ARG A 746 -77.12 13.43 17.05
N ARG A 747 -76.35 12.39 17.39
CA ARG A 747 -75.80 12.20 18.74
C ARG A 747 -74.81 13.33 19.07
N ASN A 748 -73.95 13.70 18.12
CA ASN A 748 -73.04 14.82 18.27
C ASN A 748 -73.82 16.14 18.44
N VAL A 749 -74.77 16.44 17.54
CA VAL A 749 -75.62 17.65 17.61
C VAL A 749 -76.37 17.78 18.95
N LEU A 750 -76.83 16.67 19.55
CA LEU A 750 -77.63 16.66 20.77
C LEU A 750 -76.86 16.31 22.06
N ASP A 751 -75.52 16.16 22.00
CA ASP A 751 -74.72 15.84 23.18
C ASP A 751 -74.80 16.98 24.22
N PRO A 752 -75.20 16.69 25.47
CA PRO A 752 -75.38 17.71 26.51
C PRO A 752 -74.06 18.28 27.06
N ARG A 753 -72.91 17.65 26.80
CA ARG A 753 -71.59 18.08 27.30
C ARG A 753 -70.99 19.23 26.48
N LEU A 754 -71.42 19.36 25.23
CA LEU A 754 -70.89 20.36 24.29
C LEU A 754 -71.44 21.75 24.62
N THR A 755 -70.57 22.76 24.52
CA THR A 755 -70.89 24.15 24.83
C THR A 755 -70.61 25.11 23.67
N HIS A 756 -69.70 24.74 22.76
CA HIS A 756 -69.26 25.57 21.63
C HIS A 756 -69.29 24.79 20.30
N ILE A 757 -69.45 25.52 19.20
CA ILE A 757 -69.49 25.01 17.83
C ILE A 757 -68.85 26.01 16.86
N GLY A 758 -68.09 25.51 15.89
CA GLY A 758 -67.66 26.25 14.71
C GLY A 758 -68.01 25.46 13.45
N ILE A 759 -68.43 26.15 12.38
CA ILE A 759 -68.88 25.51 11.15
C ILE A 759 -68.15 26.10 9.94
N GLY A 760 -67.54 25.24 9.13
CA GLY A 760 -67.00 25.58 7.81
C GLY A 760 -67.99 25.18 6.70
N VAL A 761 -68.16 26.05 5.70
CA VAL A 761 -69.07 25.83 4.56
C VAL A 761 -68.39 26.20 3.24
N ALA A 762 -68.65 25.45 2.17
CA ALA A 762 -68.20 25.73 0.81
C ALA A 762 -69.23 25.28 -0.24
N ARG A 763 -69.13 25.77 -1.48
CA ARG A 763 -69.95 25.26 -2.59
C ARG A 763 -69.08 24.70 -3.70
N GLU A 764 -69.42 23.51 -4.18
CA GLU A 764 -68.75 22.85 -5.30
C GLU A 764 -69.75 22.04 -6.12
N ARG A 765 -69.88 22.35 -7.42
CA ARG A 765 -70.73 21.62 -8.39
C ARG A 765 -72.18 21.41 -7.90
N GLY A 766 -72.85 22.50 -7.54
CA GLY A 766 -74.23 22.49 -7.02
C GLY A 766 -74.40 22.03 -5.56
N GLN A 767 -73.40 21.37 -4.96
CA GLN A 767 -73.46 20.89 -3.57
C GLN A 767 -72.83 21.90 -2.60
N VAL A 768 -73.44 22.09 -1.43
CA VAL A 768 -72.77 22.63 -0.25
C VAL A 768 -72.00 21.51 0.46
N TRP A 769 -70.79 21.82 0.93
CA TRP A 769 -69.98 20.98 1.80
C TRP A 769 -69.93 21.63 3.18
N VAL A 770 -70.15 20.84 4.23
CA VAL A 770 -70.27 21.30 5.62
C VAL A 770 -69.35 20.50 6.53
N VAL A 771 -68.63 21.21 7.41
CA VAL A 771 -67.90 20.65 8.55
C VAL A 771 -68.43 21.33 9.82
N GLU A 772 -69.05 20.57 10.72
CA GLU A 772 -69.37 21.06 12.07
C GLU A 772 -68.32 20.51 13.03
N ILE A 773 -67.58 21.37 13.74
CA ILE A 773 -66.74 20.96 14.87
C ILE A 773 -67.37 21.48 16.15
N PHE A 774 -67.50 20.59 17.13
CA PHE A 774 -68.04 20.89 18.45
C PHE A 774 -66.97 20.72 19.51
N LYS A 775 -67.00 21.54 20.58
CA LYS A 775 -66.22 21.28 21.80
C LYS A 775 -67.00 21.50 23.09
N ARG A 776 -66.56 20.82 24.14
CA ARG A 776 -66.72 21.28 25.52
C ARG A 776 -65.55 22.21 25.84
N GLY A 777 -65.88 23.49 26.05
CA GLY A 777 -64.92 24.47 26.59
C GLY A 777 -64.73 24.26 28.09
N PHE A 778 -63.60 24.78 28.60
CA PHE A 778 -63.31 24.85 30.04
C PHE A 778 -64.17 25.91 30.73
#